data_AF-A0A7C1UJ08-F1
#
_entry.id   AF-A0A7C1UJ08-F1
#
_cell.length_a   1.000
_cell.length_b   1.000
_cell.length_c   1.000
_cell.angle_alpha   90.00
_cell.angle_beta   90.00
_cell.angle_gamma   90.00
#
_symmetry.space_group_name_H-M   'P 1'
#
loop_
_entity.id
_entity.type
_entity.pdbx_description
1 polymer ?
#
loop_
_entity_poly.entity_id
_entity_poly.type
_entity_poly.pdbx_seq_one_letter_code
_entity_poly.pdbx_strand_id
1 'polypeptide(L)'
;MSSITSSGKRSRIPRGVAAFEHYYVGIDSLEQIATKEDRVCVLNILGGESRTVTPVSHVYSGGNIVCGTMPGRSGSVMKTEIGDIPVYNNVAEALEAGHQFNVAVVYVPPSGVKDSVIEAVRVNPDINKVVILTEKVPLSDARIIRQYCQQQGVDAFGANCLGIADAHHHVRIGGALGGNAPEESLVPGSIALFSNSGNFTTTIATYLLTAGWGTTASISSGKDVYIHFAAPEFAHAFQNDDRSKGAVMYIEPGGYYEQDVVFKKPVVACVVGRWKAKLTRACGHAGAIAGSGDNAEAKERWFMEKFGVDALYTPENPVCTAKGAVVTNIAHIPAAMTAVMALNGVEPDFEPRGDLSLKPWFASDLDIGLPPELDLPVVEAMPPYNEQIAALAKQVGVVFPRQSMKDASGASMMDPKTQVSRLQGVSVLDASTHSFEENLVLALAREYPDENGRALVNVVLNAYVNQAGEMTIAAADAARAAGNSPNTVLASALAIVGPNEVAGAKAAAEALKDLFGQSGLSDPADEDFDIGAQVEEAASGSAADALLADSATVRSEGMLAALKSRGVKSVFLRFLEALAERTGKAVAEDAIPAAAASHLVWKPLMHKRVSVFTLVNMPWHLRIFSTLIGSSGAADQQQEGSFCGVSEQELMNDWGFTETAHLALLSRKADEGELFALSILLGLLTTNGPGTISAQGAKGAVSADGPEVPERVQVNKCYLGFLSHTGYAHGGNGFEAMAFLMQQFRDSGLKDPGDPDHGLDLAGMALKYAKEYKEYKTKAKAAGELSYAKIPCINHPVFKGKDVNFDPREVFVRDLIKKQGAYNIFLEYYHELVEALCKVGVSKNVYCVNVDAVIAVILLKMLWRPYAEGKVTEQQLEAAAFTVFVYGRMIGSAAEIDDHTNRGRNMDTRTPASKVTYVG
;
A
#
# COMPACT_ATOMS: atom_id res chain seq x y z
N MET A 1 63.33 49.75 40.26
CA MET A 1 62.77 50.29 39.01
C MET A 1 61.45 49.59 38.74
N SER A 2 60.37 50.38 38.83
CA SER A 2 59.07 50.31 38.14
C SER A 2 58.37 48.97 37.89
N SER A 3 57.21 48.88 38.55
CA SER A 3 56.01 48.11 38.22
C SER A 3 55.59 48.12 36.75
N ILE A 4 55.21 46.93 36.24
CA ILE A 4 54.17 46.80 35.20
C ILE A 4 53.23 45.68 35.65
N THR A 5 52.08 46.08 36.17
CA THR A 5 50.89 45.24 36.40
C THR A 5 50.28 44.84 35.06
N SER A 6 50.32 43.55 34.70
CA SER A 6 49.48 43.02 33.62
C SER A 6 48.12 42.62 34.21
N SER A 7 47.10 43.44 33.96
CA SER A 7 45.71 43.11 34.21
C SER A 7 45.28 42.00 33.23
N GLY A 8 45.43 40.75 33.63
CA GLY A 8 44.87 39.61 32.92
C GLY A 8 43.34 39.58 33.05
N LYS A 9 42.62 40.07 32.04
CA LYS A 9 41.18 39.78 31.88
C LYS A 9 41.02 38.31 31.46
N ARG A 10 41.01 37.37 32.42
CA ARG A 10 40.33 36.09 32.22
C ARG A 10 38.83 36.43 32.10
N SER A 11 38.17 36.06 31.00
CA SER A 11 36.71 36.21 30.90
C SER A 11 36.09 35.35 32.01
N ARG A 12 35.52 35.98 33.03
CA ARG A 12 34.91 35.27 34.16
C ARG A 12 33.60 34.67 33.68
N ILE A 13 33.51 33.34 33.61
CA ILE A 13 32.23 32.63 33.50
C ILE A 13 31.36 33.10 34.69
N PRO A 14 30.09 33.47 34.47
CA PRO A 14 29.16 33.82 35.55
C PRO A 14 29.12 32.72 36.63
N ARG A 15 28.91 33.10 37.88
CA ARG A 15 28.84 32.15 38.98
C ARG A 15 27.42 31.57 39.04
N GLY A 16 27.26 30.31 38.70
CA GLY A 16 26.01 29.54 38.87
C GLY A 16 25.90 28.96 40.28
N VAL A 17 25.20 27.83 40.40
CA VAL A 17 25.09 27.09 41.67
C VAL A 17 26.45 26.59 42.15
N ALA A 18 26.65 26.56 43.47
CA ALA A 18 27.96 26.32 44.07
C ALA A 18 28.56 24.93 43.79
N ALA A 19 27.72 23.95 43.42
CA ALA A 19 28.15 22.58 43.14
C ALA A 19 29.00 22.45 41.86
N PHE A 20 28.95 23.43 40.95
CA PHE A 20 29.69 23.40 39.69
C PHE A 20 30.71 24.55 39.63
N GLU A 21 31.94 24.28 40.08
CA GLU A 21 32.99 25.31 40.16
C GLU A 21 33.63 25.65 38.80
N HIS A 22 33.54 24.73 37.84
CA HIS A 22 34.29 24.80 36.58
C HIS A 22 33.44 25.23 35.39
N TYR A 23 32.11 25.24 35.54
CA TYR A 23 31.15 25.65 34.51
C TYR A 23 29.85 26.12 35.16
N TYR A 24 29.12 26.99 34.48
CA TYR A 24 27.83 27.53 34.87
C TYR A 24 26.72 26.48 34.81
N VAL A 25 25.93 26.42 35.87
CA VAL A 25 24.60 25.79 35.92
C VAL A 25 23.73 26.73 36.74
N GLY A 26 22.60 27.16 36.19
CA GLY A 26 21.66 28.08 36.86
C GLY A 26 20.58 27.35 37.65
N ILE A 27 20.21 26.14 37.22
CA ILE A 27 19.19 25.30 37.87
C ILE A 27 19.75 24.64 39.15
N ASP A 28 19.20 25.02 40.30
CA ASP A 28 19.53 24.43 41.60
C ASP A 28 18.56 23.32 42.02
N SER A 29 17.29 23.40 41.60
CA SER A 29 16.22 22.44 41.90
C SER A 29 15.40 22.13 40.65
N LEU A 30 14.87 20.91 40.52
CA LEU A 30 13.99 20.54 39.40
C LEU A 30 12.72 21.40 39.32
N GLU A 31 12.29 22.02 40.41
CA GLU A 31 11.19 23.00 40.40
C GLU A 31 11.43 24.18 39.46
N GLN A 32 12.70 24.50 39.18
CA GLN A 32 13.11 25.60 38.32
C GLN A 32 13.20 25.21 36.83
N ILE A 33 12.97 23.93 36.49
CA ILE A 33 13.15 23.43 35.13
C ILE A 33 12.13 24.06 34.16
N ALA A 34 10.87 24.14 34.59
CA ALA A 34 9.74 24.65 33.84
C ALA A 34 8.73 25.24 34.85
N THR A 35 8.54 26.54 34.77
CA THR A 35 7.83 27.35 35.77
C THR A 35 6.71 28.15 35.12
N LYS A 36 5.73 28.60 35.91
CA LYS A 36 4.61 29.42 35.41
C LYS A 36 5.07 30.84 35.02
N GLU A 37 6.23 31.24 35.53
CA GLU A 37 6.90 32.51 35.27
C GLU A 37 7.66 32.51 33.94
N ASP A 38 7.97 31.33 33.38
CA ASP A 38 8.65 31.25 32.10
C ASP A 38 7.80 31.90 31.00
N ARG A 39 8.44 32.78 30.24
CA ARG A 39 7.90 33.44 29.05
C ARG A 39 8.76 33.06 27.88
N VAL A 40 8.13 32.47 26.85
CA VAL A 40 8.81 31.73 25.80
C VAL A 40 8.73 32.46 24.46
N CYS A 41 9.88 32.62 23.80
CA CYS A 41 9.97 32.95 22.38
C CYS A 41 10.32 31.70 21.56
N VAL A 42 9.47 31.34 20.59
CA VAL A 42 9.72 30.18 19.70
C VAL A 42 10.38 30.64 18.41
N LEU A 43 11.60 30.18 18.15
CA LEU A 43 12.33 30.45 16.92
C LEU A 43 11.90 29.47 15.82
N ASN A 44 11.51 30.01 14.66
CA ASN A 44 10.83 29.30 13.57
C ASN A 44 9.45 28.76 13.97
N ILE A 45 8.60 29.62 14.55
CA ILE A 45 7.31 29.24 15.13
C ILE A 45 6.30 28.66 14.12
N LEU A 46 6.29 29.12 12.86
CA LEU A 46 5.38 28.59 11.82
C LEU A 46 5.98 27.39 11.03
N GLY A 47 7.08 26.80 11.53
CA GLY A 47 7.68 25.61 10.97
C GLY A 47 6.75 24.39 11.02
N GLY A 48 7.07 23.35 10.24
CA GLY A 48 6.20 22.18 10.07
C GLY A 48 5.83 21.47 11.39
N GLU A 49 6.82 21.30 12.28
CA GLU A 49 6.64 20.71 13.62
C GLU A 49 6.08 21.73 14.62
N SER A 50 6.73 22.90 14.73
CA SER A 50 6.38 23.94 15.71
C SER A 50 4.93 24.42 15.57
N ARG A 51 4.36 24.48 14.35
CA ARG A 51 2.95 24.87 14.15
C ARG A 51 1.94 23.90 14.76
N THR A 52 2.33 22.65 14.98
CA THR A 52 1.45 21.63 15.57
C THR A 52 1.65 21.53 17.09
N VAL A 53 2.89 21.66 17.56
CA VAL A 53 3.23 21.50 18.98
C VAL A 53 3.00 22.77 19.81
N THR A 54 3.33 23.94 19.24
CA THR A 54 3.27 25.24 19.93
C THR A 54 1.89 25.54 20.51
N PRO A 55 0.77 25.39 19.75
CA PRO A 55 -0.56 25.66 20.30
C PRO A 55 -0.89 24.80 21.52
N VAL A 56 -0.57 23.50 21.46
CA VAL A 56 -0.82 22.57 22.58
C VAL A 56 0.03 22.94 23.80
N SER A 57 1.31 23.27 23.60
CA SER A 57 2.19 23.69 24.71
C SER A 57 1.72 25.00 25.34
N HIS A 58 1.27 25.94 24.51
CA HIS A 58 0.77 27.24 24.96
C HIS A 58 -0.47 27.06 25.83
N VAL A 59 -1.45 26.27 25.38
CA VAL A 59 -2.69 25.99 26.12
C VAL A 59 -2.41 25.27 27.43
N TYR A 60 -1.66 24.16 27.38
CA TYR A 60 -1.31 23.38 28.57
C TYR A 60 -0.59 24.24 29.62
N SER A 61 0.32 25.11 29.17
CA SER A 61 1.14 25.96 30.04
C SER A 61 0.48 27.28 30.46
N GLY A 62 -0.82 27.44 30.25
CA GLY A 62 -1.55 28.65 30.65
C GLY A 62 -1.11 29.92 29.92
N GLY A 63 -0.64 29.81 28.67
CA GLY A 63 -0.32 30.94 27.82
C GLY A 63 1.13 31.45 27.88
N ASN A 64 2.10 30.59 28.23
CA ASN A 64 3.50 30.99 28.46
C ASN A 64 4.28 31.43 27.19
N ILE A 65 3.82 31.09 25.99
CA ILE A 65 4.45 31.50 24.72
C ILE A 65 3.96 32.88 24.31
N VAL A 66 4.84 33.89 24.38
CA VAL A 66 4.48 35.31 24.19
C VAL A 66 4.70 35.82 22.77
N CYS A 67 5.66 35.24 22.05
CA CYS A 67 5.95 35.59 20.66
C CYS A 67 6.71 34.46 19.96
N GLY A 68 6.89 34.58 18.64
CA GLY A 68 7.81 33.74 17.90
C GLY A 68 8.49 34.48 16.76
N THR A 69 9.51 33.85 16.18
CA THR A 69 10.24 34.40 15.04
C THR A 69 10.11 33.50 13.81
N MET A 70 10.07 34.09 12.63
CA MET A 70 10.25 33.43 11.35
C MET A 70 10.70 34.45 10.29
N PRO A 71 11.90 34.28 9.71
CA PRO A 71 12.41 35.21 8.69
C PRO A 71 11.45 35.39 7.51
N GLY A 72 11.18 36.65 7.15
CA GLY A 72 10.32 37.03 6.03
C GLY A 72 8.81 36.94 6.32
N ARG A 73 8.42 36.76 7.59
CA ARG A 73 7.02 36.54 8.02
C ARG A 73 6.58 37.43 9.17
N SER A 74 7.33 38.50 9.47
CA SER A 74 6.91 39.50 10.47
C SER A 74 5.51 40.05 10.18
N GLY A 75 4.73 40.26 11.24
CA GLY A 75 3.32 40.66 11.16
C GLY A 75 2.33 39.50 10.97
N SER A 76 2.81 38.27 10.79
CA SER A 76 1.96 37.07 10.85
C SER A 76 1.58 36.75 12.30
N VAL A 77 0.60 35.87 12.47
CA VAL A 77 0.21 35.32 13.78
C VAL A 77 0.12 33.79 13.72
N MET A 78 0.43 33.14 14.83
CA MET A 78 0.09 31.74 15.07
C MET A 78 -1.24 31.69 15.82
N LYS A 79 -2.24 31.01 15.25
CA LYS A 79 -3.55 30.86 15.89
C LYS A 79 -3.50 29.82 17.00
N THR A 80 -4.09 30.12 18.14
CA THR A 80 -4.30 29.16 19.24
C THR A 80 -5.68 29.35 19.87
N GLU A 81 -6.11 28.40 20.70
CA GLU A 81 -7.43 28.45 21.34
C GLU A 81 -7.56 29.55 22.39
N ILE A 82 -6.45 29.97 23.00
CA ILE A 82 -6.43 30.97 24.09
C ILE A 82 -5.85 32.32 23.67
N GLY A 83 -5.59 32.52 22.38
CA GLY A 83 -5.10 33.79 21.82
C GLY A 83 -4.08 33.60 20.70
N ASP A 84 -4.02 34.57 19.78
CA ASP A 84 -3.05 34.57 18.70
C ASP A 84 -1.66 34.98 19.22
N ILE A 85 -0.62 34.24 18.82
CA ILE A 85 0.77 34.54 19.18
C ILE A 85 1.41 35.33 18.01
N PRO A 86 1.97 36.54 18.26
CA PRO A 86 2.56 37.36 17.21
C PRO A 86 3.90 36.79 16.71
N VAL A 87 4.15 36.97 15.40
CA VAL A 87 5.34 36.49 14.72
C VAL A 87 6.16 37.65 14.15
N TYR A 88 7.48 37.63 14.41
CA TYR A 88 8.46 38.64 13.99
C TYR A 88 9.53 38.02 13.08
N ASN A 89 10.35 38.83 12.39
CA ASN A 89 11.43 38.27 11.57
C ASN A 89 12.56 37.70 12.43
N ASN A 90 12.83 38.31 13.58
CA ASN A 90 13.98 38.04 14.44
C ASN A 90 13.71 38.45 15.89
N VAL A 91 14.64 38.12 16.79
CA VAL A 91 14.51 38.38 18.24
C VAL A 91 14.50 39.88 18.54
N ALA A 92 15.27 40.69 17.81
CA ALA A 92 15.34 42.14 18.02
C ALA A 92 13.98 42.81 17.74
N GLU A 93 13.31 42.47 16.64
CA GLU A 93 11.97 42.97 16.32
C GLU A 93 10.95 42.60 17.40
N ALA A 94 11.04 41.40 17.97
CA ALA A 94 10.13 40.98 19.05
C ALA A 94 10.32 41.85 20.31
N LEU A 95 11.56 42.17 20.68
CA LEU A 95 11.86 43.07 21.80
C LEU A 95 11.45 44.52 21.51
N GLU A 96 11.68 45.01 20.29
CA GLU A 96 11.25 46.35 19.85
C GLU A 96 9.72 46.50 19.92
N ALA A 97 8.98 45.42 19.65
CA ALA A 97 7.54 45.36 19.82
C ALA A 97 7.06 45.26 21.28
N GLY A 98 7.98 45.22 22.25
CA GLY A 98 7.71 45.25 23.68
C GLY A 98 7.52 43.88 24.35
N HIS A 99 7.83 42.78 23.67
CA HIS A 99 7.74 41.45 24.27
C HIS A 99 8.86 41.21 25.28
N GLN A 100 8.54 40.54 26.37
CA GLN A 100 9.49 40.11 27.40
C GLN A 100 9.47 38.59 27.52
N PHE A 101 10.63 37.96 27.39
CA PHE A 101 10.78 36.51 27.48
C PHE A 101 12.15 36.13 28.04
N ASN A 102 12.20 35.06 28.83
CA ASN A 102 13.42 34.54 29.45
C ASN A 102 13.81 33.14 28.90
N VAL A 103 13.00 32.58 28.01
CA VAL A 103 13.23 31.26 27.41
C VAL A 103 13.20 31.35 25.89
N ALA A 104 14.21 30.78 25.23
CA ALA A 104 14.19 30.57 23.78
C ALA A 104 14.02 29.09 23.44
N VAL A 105 13.05 28.79 22.58
CA VAL A 105 12.75 27.44 22.08
C VAL A 105 13.11 27.37 20.59
N VAL A 106 13.96 26.43 20.20
CA VAL A 106 14.62 26.42 18.89
C VAL A 106 14.08 25.30 17.99
N TYR A 107 13.34 25.69 16.93
CA TYR A 107 12.81 24.80 15.88
C TYR A 107 13.43 25.08 14.50
N VAL A 108 14.71 25.44 14.44
CA VAL A 108 15.39 25.77 13.17
C VAL A 108 16.11 24.55 12.58
N PRO A 109 16.33 24.48 11.25
CA PRO A 109 17.13 23.41 10.65
C PRO A 109 18.55 23.34 11.25
N PRO A 110 19.23 22.17 11.21
CA PRO A 110 20.50 21.95 11.91
C PRO A 110 21.58 23.00 11.63
N SER A 111 21.67 23.47 10.38
CA SER A 111 22.63 24.49 9.94
C SER A 111 22.38 25.88 10.54
N GLY A 112 21.18 26.16 11.03
CA GLY A 112 20.79 27.46 11.61
C GLY A 112 20.78 27.50 13.14
N VAL A 113 20.94 26.36 13.82
CA VAL A 113 20.77 26.27 15.29
C VAL A 113 21.75 27.18 16.02
N LYS A 114 23.05 27.09 15.68
CA LYS A 114 24.10 27.87 16.33
C LYS A 114 23.83 29.37 16.24
N ASP A 115 23.55 29.87 15.04
CA ASP A 115 23.34 31.31 14.82
C ASP A 115 22.06 31.80 15.50
N SER A 116 20.99 30.98 15.52
CA SER A 116 19.73 31.33 16.20
C SER A 116 19.88 31.39 17.72
N VAL A 117 20.62 30.45 18.32
CA VAL A 117 20.88 30.48 19.77
C VAL A 117 21.76 31.68 20.13
N ILE A 118 22.83 31.92 19.37
CA ILE A 118 23.72 33.06 19.62
C ILE A 118 22.95 34.37 19.46
N GLU A 119 22.13 34.52 18.42
CA GLU A 119 21.28 35.70 18.26
C GLU A 119 20.40 35.92 19.48
N ALA A 120 19.61 34.91 19.85
CA ALA A 120 18.66 35.02 20.95
C ALA A 120 19.35 35.48 22.24
N VAL A 121 20.38 34.75 22.68
CA VAL A 121 21.09 35.02 23.93
C VAL A 121 21.87 36.34 23.88
N ARG A 122 22.40 36.73 22.71
CA ARG A 122 23.15 37.99 22.57
C ARG A 122 22.24 39.21 22.58
N VAL A 123 21.10 39.12 21.91
CA VAL A 123 20.16 40.22 21.70
C VAL A 123 19.28 40.43 22.94
N ASN A 124 18.83 39.35 23.56
CA ASN A 124 18.03 39.39 24.77
C ASN A 124 18.84 38.90 25.99
N PRO A 125 19.35 39.81 26.85
CA PRO A 125 20.11 39.42 28.04
C PRO A 125 19.26 38.77 29.14
N ASP A 126 17.93 38.84 29.05
CA ASP A 126 17.02 38.24 30.03
C ASP A 126 16.81 36.73 29.81
N ILE A 127 17.33 36.18 28.70
CA ILE A 127 17.29 34.74 28.45
C ILE A 127 18.15 34.02 29.48
N ASN A 128 17.52 33.09 30.22
CA ASN A 128 18.19 32.20 31.16
C ASN A 128 18.09 30.73 30.78
N LYS A 129 17.18 30.36 29.85
CA LYS A 129 17.06 28.99 29.32
C LYS A 129 16.97 28.96 27.79
N VAL A 130 17.62 27.97 27.20
CA VAL A 130 17.50 27.63 25.77
C VAL A 130 17.15 26.15 25.62
N VAL A 131 16.09 25.84 24.86
CA VAL A 131 15.68 24.46 24.57
C VAL A 131 15.82 24.18 23.08
N ILE A 132 16.66 23.20 22.73
CA ILE A 132 17.02 22.88 21.34
C ILE A 132 16.39 21.56 20.93
N LEU A 133 15.40 21.60 20.03
CA LEU A 133 14.66 20.42 19.60
C LEU A 133 15.33 19.73 18.41
N THR A 134 16.00 20.52 17.58
CA THR A 134 16.62 20.09 16.33
C THR A 134 17.57 18.91 16.51
N GLU A 135 17.39 17.85 15.70
CA GLU A 135 18.28 16.70 15.63
C GLU A 135 19.50 16.99 14.72
N LYS A 136 20.61 16.27 14.92
CA LYS A 136 21.79 16.28 14.02
C LYS A 136 22.48 17.63 14.00
N VAL A 137 22.54 18.31 15.14
CA VAL A 137 23.33 19.53 15.28
C VAL A 137 24.81 19.16 15.14
N PRO A 138 25.59 19.84 14.28
CA PRO A 138 27.01 19.55 14.14
C PRO A 138 27.75 19.66 15.49
N LEU A 139 28.69 18.74 15.75
CA LEU A 139 29.46 18.75 17.00
C LEU A 139 30.27 20.05 17.20
N SER A 140 30.72 20.69 16.11
CA SER A 140 31.33 22.03 16.18
C SER A 140 30.37 23.06 16.76
N ASP A 141 29.13 23.01 16.33
CA ASP A 141 28.09 23.98 16.64
C ASP A 141 27.60 23.79 18.06
N ALA A 142 27.35 22.55 18.48
CA ALA A 142 27.01 22.21 19.86
C ALA A 142 28.07 22.71 20.85
N ARG A 143 29.37 22.54 20.54
CA ARG A 143 30.46 23.04 21.41
C ARG A 143 30.46 24.57 21.52
N ILE A 144 30.23 25.27 20.41
CA ILE A 144 30.13 26.73 20.40
C ILE A 144 28.92 27.20 21.20
N ILE A 145 27.75 26.58 20.99
CA ILE A 145 26.51 26.85 21.72
C ILE A 145 26.73 26.70 23.22
N ARG A 146 27.27 25.56 23.66
CA ARG A 146 27.57 25.31 25.08
C ARG A 146 28.48 26.40 25.61
N GLN A 147 29.63 26.63 24.97
CA GLN A 147 30.60 27.62 25.47
C GLN A 147 30.01 29.03 25.53
N TYR A 148 29.19 29.42 24.56
CA TYR A 148 28.55 30.73 24.54
C TYR A 148 27.53 30.88 25.67
N CYS A 149 26.61 29.91 25.83
CA CYS A 149 25.63 29.91 26.91
C CYS A 149 26.30 29.93 28.29
N GLN A 150 27.39 29.18 28.45
CA GLN A 150 28.22 29.18 29.66
C GLN A 150 28.78 30.57 29.98
N GLN A 151 29.27 31.31 28.98
CA GLN A 151 29.78 32.67 29.17
C GLN A 151 28.69 33.69 29.49
N GLN A 152 27.45 33.44 29.06
CA GLN A 152 26.30 34.33 29.29
C GLN A 152 25.48 33.94 30.52
N GLY A 153 25.78 32.82 31.17
CA GLY A 153 25.02 32.34 32.32
C GLY A 153 23.63 31.84 31.93
N VAL A 154 23.57 31.03 30.87
CA VAL A 154 22.33 30.47 30.31
C VAL A 154 22.40 28.94 30.34
N ASP A 155 21.35 28.31 30.85
CA ASP A 155 21.20 26.86 30.80
C ASP A 155 20.67 26.41 29.43
N ALA A 156 21.34 25.44 28.82
CA ALA A 156 20.95 24.89 27.52
C ALA A 156 20.47 23.44 27.68
N PHE A 157 19.37 23.10 27.01
CA PHE A 157 18.76 21.77 26.96
C PHE A 157 18.73 21.23 25.52
N GLY A 158 18.81 19.91 25.35
CA GLY A 158 19.00 19.27 24.06
C GLY A 158 20.47 19.30 23.60
N ALA A 159 20.78 19.26 22.30
CA ALA A 159 19.88 19.16 21.15
C ALA A 159 19.20 17.77 21.01
N ASN A 160 18.41 17.56 19.94
CA ASN A 160 17.70 16.30 19.71
C ASN A 160 16.81 15.86 20.90
N CYS A 161 15.98 16.77 21.41
CA CYS A 161 15.11 16.48 22.54
C CYS A 161 13.64 16.79 22.23
N LEU A 162 12.74 16.33 23.10
CA LEU A 162 11.34 16.79 23.12
C LEU A 162 11.10 17.91 24.15
N GLY A 163 12.17 18.48 24.73
CA GLY A 163 12.08 19.57 25.68
C GLY A 163 11.93 19.10 27.13
N ILE A 164 11.27 19.95 27.93
CA ILE A 164 11.16 19.82 29.38
C ILE A 164 9.74 20.13 29.84
N ALA A 165 9.30 19.47 30.91
CA ALA A 165 7.99 19.71 31.50
C ALA A 165 8.02 19.56 33.02
N ASP A 166 7.11 20.26 33.69
CA ASP A 166 6.79 20.07 35.12
C ASP A 166 5.29 19.81 35.23
N ALA A 167 4.94 18.65 35.78
CA ALA A 167 3.56 18.20 35.90
C ALA A 167 2.80 19.02 36.95
N HIS A 168 3.41 19.33 38.10
CA HIS A 168 2.77 20.10 39.18
C HIS A 168 2.45 21.53 38.75
N HIS A 169 3.33 22.15 37.98
CA HIS A 169 3.10 23.48 37.44
C HIS A 169 2.18 23.49 36.22
N HIS A 170 1.88 22.34 35.63
CA HIS A 170 1.25 22.22 34.31
C HIS A 170 2.01 23.05 33.28
N VAL A 171 3.34 22.91 33.19
CA VAL A 171 4.16 23.66 32.23
C VAL A 171 4.90 22.71 31.32
N ARG A 172 4.84 22.97 30.01
CA ARG A 172 5.58 22.25 28.97
C ARG A 172 6.31 23.24 28.08
N ILE A 173 7.63 23.07 27.96
CA ILE A 173 8.50 23.94 27.17
C ILE A 173 9.24 23.11 26.13
N GLY A 174 9.13 23.51 24.86
CA GLY A 174 9.83 22.89 23.74
C GLY A 174 8.94 21.96 22.90
N GLY A 175 9.24 20.66 22.93
CA GLY A 175 8.67 19.63 22.07
C GLY A 175 7.40 18.99 22.61
N ALA A 176 6.93 17.95 21.93
CA ALA A 176 5.67 17.28 22.19
C ALA A 176 5.74 16.26 23.35
N LEU A 177 6.32 16.63 24.50
CA LEU A 177 6.20 15.81 25.71
C LEU A 177 4.71 15.65 26.08
N GLY A 178 4.27 14.40 26.24
CA GLY A 178 2.86 14.08 26.45
C GLY A 178 1.95 14.21 25.22
N GLY A 179 2.50 14.37 24.02
CA GLY A 179 1.73 14.36 22.77
C GLY A 179 0.74 15.54 22.67
N ASN A 180 -0.44 15.27 22.11
CA ASN A 180 -1.50 16.27 21.91
C ASN A 180 -2.38 16.47 23.16
N ALA A 181 -2.32 15.55 24.13
CA ALA A 181 -3.05 15.60 25.39
C ALA A 181 -2.08 15.39 26.56
N PRO A 182 -1.29 16.42 26.94
CA PRO A 182 -0.17 16.24 27.88
C PRO A 182 -0.61 15.70 29.25
N GLU A 183 -1.81 16.05 29.71
CA GLU A 183 -2.45 15.58 30.94
C GLU A 183 -2.55 14.04 31.06
N GLU A 184 -2.55 13.31 29.94
CA GLU A 184 -2.61 11.84 29.95
C GLU A 184 -1.33 11.18 30.48
N SER A 185 -0.20 11.89 30.45
CA SER A 185 1.12 11.35 30.82
C SER A 185 1.85 12.21 31.86
N LEU A 186 1.68 13.53 31.82
CA LEU A 186 2.26 14.48 32.77
C LEU A 186 1.36 14.62 34.01
N VAL A 187 1.03 13.50 34.64
CA VAL A 187 0.21 13.49 35.86
C VAL A 187 1.09 13.86 37.07
N PRO A 188 0.71 14.85 37.89
CA PRO A 188 1.48 15.22 39.08
C PRO A 188 1.68 14.05 40.05
N GLY A 189 2.93 13.81 40.47
CA GLY A 189 3.30 12.80 41.47
C GLY A 189 4.70 13.03 42.00
N SER A 190 5.42 11.97 42.37
CA SER A 190 6.70 12.08 43.10
C SER A 190 7.94 11.62 42.34
N ILE A 191 7.81 11.17 41.08
CA ILE A 191 8.93 10.61 40.30
C ILE A 191 9.49 11.60 39.26
N ALA A 192 10.77 11.92 39.34
CA ALA A 192 11.45 12.70 38.30
C ALA A 192 11.89 11.81 37.12
N LEU A 193 11.79 12.31 35.88
CA LEU A 193 12.22 11.60 34.68
C LEU A 193 13.37 12.32 33.98
N PHE A 194 14.45 11.59 33.72
CA PHE A 194 15.55 12.01 32.85
C PHE A 194 15.75 10.98 31.77
N SER A 195 15.58 11.36 30.51
CA SER A 195 15.66 10.43 29.39
C SER A 195 16.47 10.98 28.23
N ASN A 196 17.38 10.16 27.71
CA ASN A 196 18.07 10.43 26.45
C ASN A 196 17.14 10.39 25.22
N SER A 197 15.95 9.78 25.35
CA SER A 197 14.96 9.69 24.27
C SER A 197 13.71 10.51 24.60
N GLY A 198 13.32 11.38 23.67
CA GLY A 198 12.08 12.15 23.77
C GLY A 198 10.85 11.26 23.95
N ASN A 199 10.63 10.32 23.04
CA ASN A 199 9.44 9.44 23.10
C ASN A 199 9.39 8.65 24.40
N PHE A 200 10.51 8.06 24.83
CA PHE A 200 10.53 7.29 26.08
C PHE A 200 10.36 8.14 27.33
N THR A 201 10.58 9.46 27.26
CA THR A 201 10.19 10.36 28.36
C THR A 201 8.68 10.28 28.61
N THR A 202 7.88 10.31 27.53
CA THR A 202 6.41 10.24 27.60
C THR A 202 5.93 8.82 27.91
N THR A 203 6.48 7.81 27.23
CA THR A 203 6.08 6.41 27.44
C THR A 203 6.34 5.94 28.88
N ILE A 204 7.48 6.30 29.46
CA ILE A 204 7.80 5.91 30.85
C ILE A 204 6.86 6.60 31.83
N ALA A 205 6.51 7.87 31.60
CA ALA A 205 5.52 8.57 32.42
C ALA A 205 4.17 7.83 32.43
N THR A 206 3.68 7.41 31.26
CA THR A 206 2.45 6.59 31.16
C THR A 206 2.60 5.22 31.83
N TYR A 207 3.76 4.56 31.71
CA TYR A 207 4.00 3.25 32.34
C TYR A 207 3.98 3.35 33.86
N LEU A 208 4.53 4.42 34.43
CA LEU A 208 4.52 4.66 35.88
C LEU A 208 3.09 4.76 36.45
N LEU A 209 2.14 5.29 35.67
CA LEU A 209 0.72 5.36 36.07
C LEU A 209 0.13 3.96 36.35
N THR A 210 0.60 2.92 35.64
CA THR A 210 0.14 1.52 35.83
C THR A 210 0.56 0.93 37.17
N ALA A 211 1.44 1.60 37.92
CA ALA A 211 1.81 1.24 39.28
C ALA A 211 1.51 2.38 40.29
N GLY A 212 0.73 3.38 39.90
CA GLY A 212 0.27 4.45 40.79
C GLY A 212 1.27 5.60 40.98
N TRP A 213 2.29 5.71 40.14
CA TRP A 213 3.32 6.75 40.24
C TRP A 213 3.09 7.85 39.23
N GLY A 214 2.97 9.10 39.69
CA GLY A 214 2.98 10.29 38.84
C GLY A 214 4.38 10.88 38.71
N THR A 215 4.51 11.94 37.92
CA THR A 215 5.79 12.59 37.64
C THR A 215 5.91 13.97 38.27
N THR A 216 7.13 14.40 38.58
CA THR A 216 7.45 15.80 38.93
C THR A 216 7.92 16.56 37.69
N ALA A 217 9.22 16.49 37.41
CA ALA A 217 9.86 17.04 36.24
C ALA A 217 10.15 15.94 35.22
N SER A 218 9.86 16.19 33.96
CA SER A 218 10.17 15.32 32.83
C SER A 218 11.13 16.01 31.88
N ILE A 219 12.36 15.49 31.79
CA ILE A 219 13.44 16.08 31.01
C ILE A 219 13.84 15.11 29.90
N SER A 220 13.59 15.53 28.65
CA SER A 220 14.24 14.93 27.49
C SER A 220 15.61 15.59 27.33
N SER A 221 16.68 14.89 27.68
CA SER A 221 18.06 15.42 27.52
C SER A 221 18.49 15.47 26.05
N GLY A 222 17.89 14.58 25.25
CA GLY A 222 18.32 14.26 23.89
C GLY A 222 19.58 13.41 23.81
N LYS A 223 19.90 12.96 22.59
CA LYS A 223 21.04 12.06 22.31
C LYS A 223 21.88 12.48 21.10
N ASP A 224 22.18 13.76 21.01
CA ASP A 224 23.34 14.19 20.21
C ASP A 224 24.66 13.87 20.96
N VAL A 225 25.80 13.93 20.25
CA VAL A 225 27.13 13.58 20.81
C VAL A 225 27.45 14.38 22.08
N TYR A 226 26.91 15.60 22.20
CA TYR A 226 27.11 16.49 23.33
C TYR A 226 25.76 16.81 23.99
N ILE A 227 25.56 16.36 25.23
CA ILE A 227 24.35 16.66 26.01
C ILE A 227 24.59 17.97 26.78
N HIS A 228 23.75 18.98 26.58
CA HIS A 228 23.91 20.27 27.24
C HIS A 228 23.52 20.25 28.72
N PHE A 229 22.39 19.64 29.08
CA PHE A 229 21.99 19.42 30.47
C PHE A 229 22.06 17.93 30.76
N ALA A 230 23.17 17.50 31.38
CA ALA A 230 23.52 16.09 31.48
C ALA A 230 23.16 15.51 32.86
N ALA A 231 23.52 14.23 33.06
CA ALA A 231 23.21 13.49 34.27
C ALA A 231 23.74 14.14 35.58
N PRO A 232 24.92 14.78 35.63
CA PRO A 232 25.38 15.49 36.83
C PRO A 232 24.49 16.68 37.20
N GLU A 233 24.12 17.51 36.23
CA GLU A 233 23.23 18.66 36.45
C GLU A 233 21.83 18.21 36.90
N PHE A 234 21.29 17.15 36.26
CA PHE A 234 20.03 16.54 36.68
C PHE A 234 20.11 15.99 38.11
N ALA A 235 21.16 15.24 38.44
CA ALA A 235 21.28 14.62 39.76
C ALA A 235 21.39 15.65 40.88
N HIS A 236 22.07 16.78 40.64
CA HIS A 236 22.11 17.90 41.57
C HIS A 236 20.71 18.49 41.78
N ALA A 237 20.04 18.90 40.69
CA ALA A 237 18.71 19.49 40.76
C ALA A 237 17.67 18.56 41.39
N PHE A 238 17.74 17.25 41.10
CA PHE A 238 16.87 16.22 41.66
C PHE A 238 17.02 16.08 43.17
N GLN A 239 18.25 16.15 43.67
CA GLN A 239 18.51 16.04 45.11
C GLN A 239 17.92 17.22 45.89
N ASN A 240 17.84 18.39 45.27
CA ASN A 240 17.34 19.61 45.89
C ASN A 240 15.84 19.87 45.65
N ASP A 241 15.15 19.05 44.85
CA ASP A 241 13.69 19.15 44.68
C ASP A 241 12.95 18.30 45.71
N ASP A 242 12.33 18.95 46.70
CA ASP A 242 11.60 18.28 47.78
C ASP A 242 10.36 17.50 47.31
N ARG A 243 9.80 17.86 46.15
CA ARG A 243 8.65 17.17 45.53
C ARG A 243 9.05 15.81 44.98
N SER A 244 10.28 15.70 44.48
CA SER A 244 10.82 14.48 43.88
C SER A 244 11.36 13.52 44.94
N LYS A 245 10.68 12.37 45.10
CA LYS A 245 11.06 11.30 46.05
C LYS A 245 11.89 10.19 45.42
N GLY A 246 11.72 9.95 44.12
CA GLY A 246 12.52 9.01 43.34
C GLY A 246 12.73 9.53 41.91
N ALA A 247 13.62 8.89 41.15
CA ALA A 247 13.80 9.23 39.73
C ALA A 247 13.94 7.99 38.84
N VAL A 248 13.48 8.10 37.60
CA VAL A 248 13.82 7.16 36.51
C VAL A 248 14.80 7.81 35.56
N MET A 249 15.87 7.09 35.24
CA MET A 249 16.85 7.49 34.23
C MET A 249 16.83 6.52 33.06
N TYR A 250 16.42 6.97 31.87
CA TYR A 250 16.50 6.19 30.64
C TYR A 250 17.78 6.54 29.86
N ILE A 251 18.69 5.57 29.79
CA ILE A 251 20.07 5.78 29.38
C ILE A 251 20.41 4.95 28.15
N GLU A 252 20.99 5.62 27.15
CA GLU A 252 21.52 5.00 25.93
C GLU A 252 23.06 4.97 25.93
N PRO A 253 23.69 4.02 25.20
CA PRO A 253 25.14 3.96 25.02
C PRO A 253 25.75 5.26 24.48
N GLY A 254 27.02 5.52 24.82
CA GLY A 254 27.77 6.71 24.41
C GLY A 254 27.80 7.82 25.47
N GLY A 255 28.96 8.44 25.63
CA GLY A 255 29.25 9.49 26.62
C GLY A 255 29.56 8.94 28.02
N TYR A 256 30.21 9.74 28.83
CA TYR A 256 30.64 9.40 30.20
C TYR A 256 29.84 10.14 31.29
N TYR A 257 28.74 10.78 30.91
CA TYR A 257 27.97 11.67 31.77
C TYR A 257 27.45 11.01 33.05
N GLU A 258 27.13 9.72 33.00
CA GLU A 258 26.55 8.96 34.11
C GLU A 258 27.61 8.30 35.01
N GLN A 259 28.89 8.30 34.62
CA GLN A 259 29.93 7.51 35.28
C GLN A 259 30.18 7.97 36.72
N ASP A 260 30.37 9.26 36.94
CA ASP A 260 30.78 9.82 38.24
C ASP A 260 29.61 10.45 39.01
N VAL A 261 28.37 10.21 38.56
CA VAL A 261 27.18 10.78 39.20
C VAL A 261 26.92 10.13 40.55
N VAL A 262 26.63 10.95 41.56
CA VAL A 262 26.26 10.51 42.91
C VAL A 262 24.80 10.84 43.15
N PHE A 263 24.01 9.85 43.55
CA PHE A 263 22.61 10.02 43.94
C PHE A 263 22.45 9.92 45.46
N LYS A 264 21.66 10.83 46.04
CA LYS A 264 21.27 10.81 47.47
C LYS A 264 19.82 10.38 47.69
N LYS A 265 19.04 10.28 46.61
CA LYS A 265 17.66 9.82 46.58
C LYS A 265 17.56 8.58 45.67
N PRO A 266 16.54 7.73 45.82
CA PRO A 266 16.41 6.49 45.05
C PRO A 266 16.27 6.70 43.54
N VAL A 267 16.92 5.84 42.74
CA VAL A 267 16.88 5.90 41.28
C VAL A 267 16.66 4.53 40.64
N VAL A 268 15.79 4.46 39.64
CA VAL A 268 15.71 3.32 38.71
C VAL A 268 16.39 3.70 37.40
N ALA A 269 17.48 3.03 37.06
CA ALA A 269 18.18 3.23 35.80
C ALA A 269 17.76 2.19 34.77
N CYS A 270 17.17 2.62 33.66
CA CYS A 270 16.88 1.78 32.50
C CYS A 270 17.97 1.96 31.45
N VAL A 271 18.88 0.99 31.33
CA VAL A 271 19.96 1.01 30.33
C VAL A 271 19.60 0.11 29.16
N VAL A 272 19.51 0.70 27.97
CA VAL A 272 19.12 -0.02 26.74
C VAL A 272 20.27 -0.13 25.74
N GLY A 273 20.03 -0.81 24.62
CA GLY A 273 20.94 -0.75 23.47
C GLY A 273 22.06 -1.78 23.47
N ARG A 274 21.97 -2.87 24.27
CA ARG A 274 22.89 -4.02 24.21
C ARG A 274 23.09 -4.57 22.79
N TRP A 275 22.02 -4.60 21.99
CA TRP A 275 22.06 -5.05 20.60
C TRP A 275 23.01 -4.23 19.71
N LYS A 276 23.28 -2.95 20.06
CA LYS A 276 24.21 -2.09 19.32
C LYS A 276 25.66 -2.64 19.35
N ALA A 277 26.01 -3.45 20.35
CA ALA A 277 27.32 -4.11 20.41
C ALA A 277 27.54 -5.15 19.29
N LYS A 278 26.46 -5.60 18.62
CA LYS A 278 26.51 -6.59 17.52
C LYS A 278 26.50 -5.95 16.13
N LEU A 279 26.46 -4.62 16.04
CA LEU A 279 26.38 -3.90 14.77
C LEU A 279 27.76 -3.43 14.27
N THR A 280 27.95 -3.47 12.96
CA THR A 280 29.10 -2.88 12.26
C THR A 280 28.82 -1.48 11.70
N ARG A 281 27.59 -0.97 11.82
CA ARG A 281 27.14 0.36 11.35
C ARG A 281 26.43 1.13 12.47
N ALA A 282 26.65 2.45 12.54
CA ALA A 282 25.98 3.32 13.50
C ALA A 282 24.46 3.36 13.24
N CYS A 283 23.65 3.19 14.29
CA CYS A 283 22.20 3.28 14.23
C CYS A 283 21.70 4.54 14.94
N GLY A 284 20.91 5.34 14.22
CA GLY A 284 20.11 6.46 14.74
C GLY A 284 20.94 7.57 15.40
N HIS A 285 20.85 7.65 16.72
CA HIS A 285 21.43 8.72 17.55
C HIS A 285 22.97 8.78 17.46
N ALA A 286 23.49 9.98 17.24
CA ALA A 286 24.89 10.24 16.85
C ALA A 286 25.96 9.89 17.93
N GLY A 287 25.56 9.48 19.14
CA GLY A 287 26.46 9.33 20.28
C GLY A 287 27.22 8.00 20.44
N ALA A 288 26.93 6.96 19.66
CA ALA A 288 27.57 5.65 19.86
C ALA A 288 28.80 5.47 18.95
N ILE A 289 29.97 5.89 19.42
CA ILE A 289 31.26 5.48 18.83
C ILE A 289 31.65 4.13 19.45
N ALA A 290 31.90 3.12 18.63
CA ALA A 290 32.34 1.81 19.13
C ALA A 290 33.76 1.89 19.72
N GLY A 291 33.99 1.26 20.88
CA GLY A 291 35.32 1.09 21.47
C GLY A 291 35.72 2.08 22.57
N SER A 292 34.85 3.03 22.94
CA SER A 292 35.16 4.08 23.93
C SER A 292 34.92 3.73 25.39
N GLY A 293 34.46 2.51 25.74
CA GLY A 293 34.28 2.08 27.15
C GLY A 293 32.96 2.50 27.81
N ASP A 294 32.05 3.11 27.05
CA ASP A 294 30.77 3.71 27.44
C ASP A 294 29.55 3.02 26.80
N ASN A 295 29.68 1.72 26.54
CA ASN A 295 28.62 0.89 25.99
C ASN A 295 27.52 0.58 27.03
N ALA A 296 26.42 -0.05 26.60
CA ALA A 296 25.30 -0.40 27.49
C ALA A 296 25.77 -1.16 28.74
N GLU A 297 26.56 -2.21 28.57
CA GLU A 297 27.04 -3.04 29.67
C GLU A 297 27.95 -2.28 30.65
N ALA A 298 28.77 -1.34 30.16
CA ALA A 298 29.57 -0.48 31.02
C ALA A 298 28.68 0.43 31.88
N LYS A 299 27.68 1.07 31.27
CA LYS A 299 26.72 1.92 31.98
C LYS A 299 25.88 1.12 32.98
N GLU A 300 25.45 -0.10 32.62
CA GLU A 300 24.80 -1.03 33.55
C GLU A 300 25.67 -1.27 34.79
N ARG A 301 26.95 -1.62 34.61
CA ARG A 301 27.90 -1.80 35.72
C ARG A 301 28.05 -0.53 36.56
N TRP A 302 28.14 0.65 35.94
CA TRP A 302 28.27 1.92 36.67
C TRP A 302 27.07 2.18 37.58
N PHE A 303 25.86 1.88 37.14
CA PHE A 303 24.66 2.03 37.98
C PHE A 303 24.54 0.91 39.03
N MET A 304 24.87 -0.34 38.66
CA MET A 304 24.87 -1.47 39.60
C MET A 304 25.82 -1.22 40.78
N GLU A 305 27.02 -0.70 40.53
CA GLU A 305 27.98 -0.31 41.56
C GLU A 305 27.43 0.82 42.46
N LYS A 306 26.81 1.85 41.88
CA LYS A 306 26.21 2.97 42.64
C LYS A 306 25.09 2.48 43.56
N PHE A 307 24.27 1.54 43.09
CA PHE A 307 23.13 1.02 43.85
C PHE A 307 23.50 -0.15 44.77
N GLY A 308 24.69 -0.74 44.61
CA GLY A 308 25.14 -1.87 45.41
C GLY A 308 24.39 -3.16 45.08
N VAL A 309 24.06 -3.38 43.80
CA VAL A 309 23.39 -4.59 43.31
C VAL A 309 24.34 -5.41 42.43
N ASP A 310 24.16 -6.73 42.41
CA ASP A 310 24.99 -7.68 41.67
C ASP A 310 24.30 -8.26 40.41
N ALA A 311 23.01 -7.98 40.23
CA ALA A 311 22.23 -8.36 39.06
C ALA A 311 21.23 -7.27 38.65
N LEU A 312 20.65 -7.45 37.45
CA LEU A 312 19.60 -6.60 36.90
C LEU A 312 18.24 -6.99 37.46
N TYR A 313 17.35 -6.02 37.59
CA TYR A 313 15.98 -6.23 38.02
C TYR A 313 15.11 -6.78 36.88
N THR A 314 14.39 -7.86 37.16
CA THR A 314 13.20 -8.28 36.42
C THR A 314 12.06 -8.58 37.40
N PRO A 315 10.78 -8.56 36.98
CA PRO A 315 9.67 -8.93 37.86
C PRO A 315 9.83 -10.31 38.50
N GLU A 316 10.44 -11.27 37.78
CA GLU A 316 10.69 -12.63 38.24
C GLU A 316 11.92 -12.73 39.16
N ASN A 317 12.85 -11.79 39.05
CA ASN A 317 14.06 -11.70 39.86
C ASN A 317 14.32 -10.24 40.32
N PRO A 318 13.60 -9.76 41.35
CA PRO A 318 13.53 -8.34 41.69
C PRO A 318 14.74 -7.86 42.51
N VAL A 319 15.91 -7.76 41.87
CA VAL A 319 17.17 -7.31 42.51
C VAL A 319 17.22 -5.78 42.60
N CYS A 320 17.12 -5.25 43.83
CA CYS A 320 17.19 -3.81 44.11
C CYS A 320 17.67 -3.51 45.54
N THR A 321 18.03 -2.26 45.82
CA THR A 321 18.26 -1.75 47.18
C THR A 321 17.47 -0.44 47.39
N ALA A 322 17.48 0.09 48.62
CA ALA A 322 16.92 1.43 48.89
C ALA A 322 17.55 2.54 48.04
N LYS A 323 18.77 2.33 47.51
CA LYS A 323 19.42 3.29 46.61
C LYS A 323 18.88 3.24 45.18
N GLY A 324 18.40 2.08 44.72
CA GLY A 324 17.96 1.94 43.33
C GLY A 324 17.96 0.53 42.76
N ALA A 325 17.64 0.47 41.47
CA ALA A 325 17.62 -0.75 40.66
C ALA A 325 18.09 -0.45 39.22
N VAL A 326 18.60 -1.47 38.53
CA VAL A 326 18.97 -1.37 37.10
C VAL A 326 18.09 -2.31 36.28
N VAL A 327 17.38 -1.77 35.30
CA VAL A 327 16.55 -2.53 34.34
C VAL A 327 17.09 -2.36 32.92
N THR A 328 16.72 -3.28 32.03
CA THR A 328 17.05 -3.20 30.59
C THR A 328 15.83 -3.14 29.68
N ASN A 329 14.64 -3.20 30.28
CA ASN A 329 13.35 -3.12 29.61
C ASN A 329 12.50 -2.07 30.34
N ILE A 330 11.96 -1.10 29.59
CA ILE A 330 11.12 -0.04 30.15
C ILE A 330 9.84 -0.59 30.81
N ALA A 331 9.34 -1.75 30.37
CA ALA A 331 8.17 -2.40 30.96
C ALA A 331 8.41 -2.87 32.40
N HIS A 332 9.67 -3.01 32.83
CA HIS A 332 10.02 -3.40 34.20
C HIS A 332 10.13 -2.19 35.14
N ILE A 333 10.16 -0.95 34.61
CA ILE A 333 10.32 0.27 35.40
C ILE A 333 9.23 0.41 36.48
N PRO A 334 7.93 0.21 36.21
CA PRO A 334 6.90 0.40 37.24
C PRO A 334 7.08 -0.53 38.44
N ALA A 335 7.37 -1.82 38.19
CA ALA A 335 7.64 -2.79 39.24
C ALA A 335 8.94 -2.48 40.01
N ALA A 336 10.02 -2.14 39.29
CA ALA A 336 11.30 -1.77 39.91
C ALA A 336 11.18 -0.51 40.78
N MET A 337 10.46 0.52 40.29
CA MET A 337 10.23 1.75 41.04
C MET A 337 9.45 1.46 42.31
N THR A 338 8.35 0.71 42.20
CA THR A 338 7.54 0.31 43.36
C THR A 338 8.36 -0.44 44.40
N ALA A 339 9.19 -1.40 43.98
CA ALA A 339 10.06 -2.16 44.89
C ALA A 339 11.10 -1.26 45.60
N VAL A 340 11.75 -0.35 44.86
CA VAL A 340 12.74 0.58 45.42
C VAL A 340 12.09 1.57 46.39
N MET A 341 10.91 2.10 46.05
CA MET A 341 10.19 3.07 46.88
C MET A 341 9.64 2.44 48.17
N ALA A 342 9.18 1.19 48.11
CA ALA A 342 8.77 0.42 49.29
C ALA A 342 9.92 0.26 50.31
N LEU A 343 11.16 0.03 49.85
CA LEU A 343 12.35 -0.04 50.71
C LEU A 343 12.68 1.30 51.40
N ASN A 344 12.15 2.41 50.88
CA ASN A 344 12.29 3.74 51.45
C ASN A 344 11.03 4.19 52.23
N GLY A 345 10.03 3.31 52.40
CA GLY A 345 8.78 3.63 53.10
C GLY A 345 7.91 4.67 52.38
N VAL A 346 7.96 4.70 51.04
CA VAL A 346 7.14 5.59 50.21
C VAL A 346 6.11 4.77 49.44
N GLU A 347 4.84 5.09 49.64
CA GLU A 347 3.70 4.49 48.92
C GLU A 347 3.44 5.18 47.57
N PRO A 348 2.79 4.51 46.60
CA PRO A 348 2.36 5.12 45.34
C PRO A 348 1.55 6.42 45.54
N ASP A 349 1.68 7.35 44.59
CA ASP A 349 1.02 8.66 44.65
C ASP A 349 -0.51 8.55 44.56
N PHE A 350 -1.02 7.53 43.86
CA PHE A 350 -2.44 7.25 43.65
C PHE A 350 -2.68 5.78 43.28
N GLU A 351 -3.95 5.38 43.22
CA GLU A 351 -4.33 4.04 42.75
C GLU A 351 -3.86 3.79 41.30
N PRO A 352 -3.28 2.61 41.01
CA PRO A 352 -2.83 2.23 39.66
C PRO A 352 -3.88 2.47 38.56
N ARG A 353 -3.45 3.00 37.42
CA ARG A 353 -4.31 3.28 36.26
C ARG A 353 -3.83 2.50 35.03
N GLY A 354 -4.71 1.68 34.47
CA GLY A 354 -4.42 0.87 33.28
C GLY A 354 -3.44 -0.28 33.57
N ASP A 355 -2.96 -0.89 32.49
CA ASP A 355 -2.00 -2.01 32.53
C ASP A 355 -1.19 -2.03 31.22
N LEU A 356 -0.12 -2.83 31.19
CA LEU A 356 0.76 -3.02 30.03
C LEU A 356 0.39 -4.26 29.19
N SER A 357 -0.82 -4.80 29.36
CA SER A 357 -1.27 -5.96 28.56
C SER A 357 -1.54 -5.56 27.12
N LEU A 358 -1.31 -6.49 26.19
CA LEU A 358 -1.66 -6.31 24.79
C LEU A 358 -3.18 -6.35 24.65
N LYS A 359 -3.76 -5.31 24.05
CA LYS A 359 -5.21 -5.12 23.88
C LYS A 359 -5.55 -4.97 22.39
N PRO A 360 -5.69 -6.07 21.63
CA PRO A 360 -6.02 -6.00 20.20
C PRO A 360 -7.43 -5.41 20.01
N TRP A 361 -7.57 -4.35 19.21
CA TRP A 361 -8.88 -3.79 18.83
C TRP A 361 -9.43 -4.35 17.52
N PHE A 362 -8.57 -5.02 16.75
CA PHE A 362 -8.89 -5.64 15.48
C PHE A 362 -8.19 -6.99 15.41
N ALA A 363 -8.87 -7.98 14.84
CA ALA A 363 -8.28 -9.24 14.45
C ALA A 363 -8.63 -9.54 12.99
N SER A 364 -7.71 -10.21 12.31
CA SER A 364 -7.89 -10.77 10.99
C SER A 364 -6.94 -11.95 10.91
N ASP A 365 -7.48 -13.15 11.00
CA ASP A 365 -6.75 -14.40 10.80
C ASP A 365 -6.63 -14.76 9.32
N LEU A 366 -7.30 -14.02 8.42
CA LEU A 366 -7.37 -14.34 6.99
C LEU A 366 -7.87 -15.78 6.74
N ASP A 367 -8.79 -16.24 7.59
CA ASP A 367 -9.34 -17.60 7.60
C ASP A 367 -8.28 -18.70 7.87
N ILE A 368 -7.10 -18.31 8.37
CA ILE A 368 -6.06 -19.22 8.82
C ILE A 368 -6.45 -19.66 10.23
N GLY A 369 -7.20 -20.74 10.39
CA GLY A 369 -7.66 -21.22 11.71
C GLY A 369 -6.52 -21.31 12.73
N LEU A 370 -6.46 -20.34 13.66
CA LEU A 370 -5.37 -20.20 14.63
C LEU A 370 -5.62 -21.09 15.87
N PRO A 371 -4.57 -21.63 16.50
CA PRO A 371 -4.67 -22.25 17.83
C PRO A 371 -5.16 -21.24 18.88
N PRO A 372 -5.92 -21.65 19.91
CA PRO A 372 -6.44 -20.75 20.94
C PRO A 372 -5.38 -19.93 21.69
N GLU A 373 -4.13 -20.41 21.76
CA GLU A 373 -3.03 -19.70 22.40
C GLU A 373 -2.49 -18.53 21.55
N LEU A 374 -2.80 -18.52 20.25
CA LEU A 374 -2.41 -17.49 19.29
C LEU A 374 -3.58 -16.62 18.85
N ASP A 375 -4.82 -17.10 19.04
CA ASP A 375 -6.04 -16.36 18.81
C ASP A 375 -6.34 -15.42 19.98
N LEU A 376 -5.67 -14.27 19.98
CA LEU A 376 -5.83 -13.26 21.02
C LEU A 376 -7.23 -12.64 20.92
N PRO A 377 -8.00 -12.58 22.02
CA PRO A 377 -9.32 -12.00 21.99
C PRO A 377 -9.26 -10.51 21.65
N VAL A 378 -10.08 -10.09 20.70
CA VAL A 378 -10.31 -8.68 20.42
C VAL A 378 -11.05 -8.07 21.61
N VAL A 379 -10.54 -6.96 22.11
CA VAL A 379 -11.18 -6.17 23.16
C VAL A 379 -11.79 -4.90 22.57
N GLU A 380 -12.80 -4.37 23.24
CA GLU A 380 -13.38 -3.08 22.84
C GLU A 380 -12.32 -1.98 22.92
N ALA A 381 -12.22 -1.18 21.87
CA ALA A 381 -11.35 -0.02 21.87
C ALA A 381 -11.80 1.01 22.92
N MET A 382 -10.88 1.79 23.46
CA MET A 382 -11.24 2.87 24.37
C MET A 382 -11.88 4.05 23.60
N PRO A 383 -12.80 4.82 24.21
CA PRO A 383 -13.29 6.06 23.62
C PRO A 383 -12.17 7.06 23.30
N PRO A 384 -12.24 7.81 22.18
CA PRO A 384 -13.32 7.83 21.18
C PRO A 384 -13.16 6.78 20.06
N TYR A 385 -12.17 5.88 20.16
CA TYR A 385 -11.84 4.95 19.07
C TYR A 385 -12.91 3.89 18.84
N ASN A 386 -13.59 3.41 19.89
CA ASN A 386 -14.74 2.50 19.73
C ASN A 386 -15.85 3.11 18.86
N GLU A 387 -16.20 4.37 19.08
CA GLU A 387 -17.21 5.08 18.28
C GLU A 387 -16.78 5.19 16.82
N GLN A 388 -15.50 5.47 16.57
CA GLN A 388 -14.95 5.54 15.21
C GLN A 388 -14.96 4.16 14.52
N ILE A 389 -14.63 3.10 15.24
CA ILE A 389 -14.68 1.72 14.74
C ILE A 389 -16.13 1.33 14.42
N ALA A 390 -17.07 1.64 15.31
CA ALA A 390 -18.49 1.37 15.09
C ALA A 390 -19.05 2.14 13.88
N ALA A 391 -18.64 3.41 13.70
CA ALA A 391 -19.00 4.18 12.51
C ALA A 391 -18.41 3.55 11.23
N LEU A 392 -17.15 3.12 11.27
CA LEU A 392 -16.50 2.44 10.15
C LEU A 392 -17.13 1.08 9.84
N ALA A 393 -17.65 0.37 10.85
CA ALA A 393 -18.33 -0.91 10.67
C ALA A 393 -19.63 -0.79 9.86
N LYS A 394 -20.31 0.37 9.90
CA LYS A 394 -21.52 0.64 9.10
C LYS A 394 -21.22 0.92 7.62
N GLN A 395 -19.96 1.16 7.27
CA GLN A 395 -19.57 1.46 5.89
C GLN A 395 -19.56 0.18 5.05
N VAL A 396 -20.36 0.18 3.98
CA VAL A 396 -20.37 -0.87 2.96
C VAL A 396 -19.31 -0.55 1.91
N GLY A 397 -18.41 -1.50 1.65
CA GLY A 397 -17.30 -1.32 0.70
C GLY A 397 -16.23 -0.35 1.18
N VAL A 398 -15.15 -0.26 0.41
CA VAL A 398 -14.00 0.60 0.71
C VAL A 398 -13.99 1.89 -0.09
N VAL A 399 -13.46 2.95 0.54
CA VAL A 399 -13.14 4.22 -0.12
C VAL A 399 -11.63 4.30 -0.24
N PHE A 400 -11.11 4.22 -1.47
CA PHE A 400 -9.67 4.28 -1.69
C PHE A 400 -9.17 5.73 -1.70
N PRO A 401 -7.99 6.01 -1.10
CA PRO A 401 -7.33 7.29 -1.28
C PRO A 401 -7.01 7.54 -2.76
N ARG A 402 -7.51 8.65 -3.32
CA ARG A 402 -7.31 8.97 -4.74
C ARG A 402 -5.89 9.45 -5.03
N GLN A 403 -5.28 8.97 -6.11
CA GLN A 403 -3.92 9.31 -6.56
C GLN A 403 -3.80 9.35 -8.10
N SER A 404 -2.65 9.79 -8.61
CA SER A 404 -2.33 9.67 -10.05
C SER A 404 -2.01 8.21 -10.41
N MET A 405 -2.54 7.74 -11.53
CA MET A 405 -2.49 6.32 -11.92
C MET A 405 -1.86 6.09 -13.30
N LYS A 406 -1.23 7.11 -13.91
CA LYS A 406 -0.61 7.02 -15.25
C LYS A 406 0.39 5.87 -15.38
N ASP A 407 1.23 5.71 -14.36
CA ASP A 407 2.26 4.65 -14.28
C ASP A 407 2.12 3.83 -12.98
N ALA A 408 0.91 3.80 -12.41
CA ALA A 408 0.61 3.10 -11.16
C ALA A 408 -0.66 2.26 -11.32
N SER A 409 -0.73 1.15 -10.59
CA SER A 409 -1.92 0.29 -10.53
C SER A 409 -2.02 -0.34 -9.15
N GLY A 410 -3.23 -0.40 -8.62
CA GLY A 410 -3.60 -1.22 -7.48
C GLY A 410 -3.96 -2.65 -7.86
N ALA A 411 -4.26 -2.90 -9.14
CA ALA A 411 -4.65 -4.21 -9.65
C ALA A 411 -3.46 -5.00 -10.23
N SER A 412 -2.59 -4.36 -11.02
CA SER A 412 -1.47 -5.01 -11.71
C SER A 412 -0.13 -4.63 -11.10
N MET A 413 0.74 -5.63 -10.90
CA MET A 413 2.11 -5.41 -10.41
C MET A 413 3.10 -6.34 -11.13
N MET A 414 4.31 -5.84 -11.43
CA MET A 414 5.43 -6.69 -11.82
C MET A 414 6.26 -7.02 -10.59
N ASP A 415 6.48 -8.31 -10.30
CA ASP A 415 7.39 -8.72 -9.24
C ASP A 415 8.84 -8.33 -9.63
N PRO A 416 9.52 -7.46 -8.88
CA PRO A 416 10.84 -6.97 -9.27
C PRO A 416 11.92 -8.07 -9.25
N LYS A 417 11.72 -9.16 -8.49
CA LYS A 417 12.68 -10.27 -8.39
C LYS A 417 12.46 -11.29 -9.49
N THR A 418 11.21 -11.75 -9.66
CA THR A 418 10.90 -12.82 -10.61
C THR A 418 10.57 -12.31 -11.99
N GLN A 419 10.18 -11.04 -12.12
CA GLN A 419 9.67 -10.42 -13.35
C GLN A 419 8.42 -11.15 -13.89
N VAL A 420 7.68 -11.80 -12.99
CA VAL A 420 6.37 -12.36 -13.24
C VAL A 420 5.33 -11.34 -12.79
N SER A 421 4.41 -11.01 -13.68
CA SER A 421 3.33 -10.08 -13.37
C SER A 421 2.27 -10.73 -12.49
N ARG A 422 1.55 -9.91 -11.74
CA ARG A 422 0.45 -10.29 -10.88
C ARG A 422 -0.78 -9.43 -11.16
N LEU A 423 -1.95 -10.02 -11.04
CA LEU A 423 -3.25 -9.36 -11.06
C LEU A 423 -3.94 -9.63 -9.72
N GLN A 424 -4.32 -8.57 -8.99
CA GLN A 424 -4.92 -8.64 -7.66
C GLN A 424 -4.14 -9.54 -6.68
N GLY A 425 -2.80 -9.53 -6.78
CA GLY A 425 -1.90 -10.34 -5.95
C GLY A 425 -1.63 -11.75 -6.47
N VAL A 426 -2.41 -12.26 -7.42
CA VAL A 426 -2.26 -13.59 -8.05
C VAL A 426 -1.28 -13.52 -9.21
N SER A 427 -0.33 -14.44 -9.31
CA SER A 427 0.61 -14.44 -10.43
C SER A 427 -0.08 -14.82 -11.74
N VAL A 428 0.39 -14.29 -12.87
CA VAL A 428 -0.14 -14.71 -14.20
C VAL A 428 0.08 -16.20 -14.49
N LEU A 429 1.00 -16.84 -13.77
CA LEU A 429 1.23 -18.29 -13.85
C LEU A 429 0.10 -19.04 -13.15
N ASP A 430 -0.30 -18.59 -11.96
CA ASP A 430 -1.43 -19.18 -11.25
C ASP A 430 -2.74 -18.89 -12.00
N ALA A 431 -2.94 -17.66 -12.48
CA ALA A 431 -4.09 -17.28 -13.32
C ALA A 431 -4.25 -18.16 -14.58
N SER A 432 -3.14 -18.66 -15.14
CA SER A 432 -3.14 -19.59 -16.28
C SER A 432 -3.71 -20.98 -15.98
N THR A 433 -3.98 -21.28 -14.71
CA THR A 433 -4.64 -22.51 -14.27
C THR A 433 -6.14 -22.35 -14.00
N HIS A 434 -6.68 -21.15 -14.21
CA HIS A 434 -8.09 -20.82 -14.02
C HIS A 434 -8.79 -20.49 -15.34
N SER A 435 -10.11 -20.66 -15.35
CA SER A 435 -10.97 -20.35 -16.49
C SER A 435 -11.03 -18.84 -16.77
N PHE A 436 -11.53 -18.49 -17.96
CA PHE A 436 -11.73 -17.11 -18.40
C PHE A 436 -12.66 -16.33 -17.47
N GLU A 437 -13.80 -16.93 -17.09
CA GLU A 437 -14.77 -16.32 -16.18
C GLU A 437 -14.23 -16.16 -14.76
N GLU A 438 -13.47 -17.13 -14.24
CA GLU A 438 -12.85 -17.04 -12.91
C GLU A 438 -11.83 -15.90 -12.87
N ASN A 439 -11.01 -15.75 -13.92
CA ASN A 439 -10.06 -14.65 -14.03
C ASN A 439 -10.75 -13.28 -14.20
N LEU A 440 -11.90 -13.21 -14.87
CA LEU A 440 -12.72 -11.99 -14.94
C LEU A 440 -13.27 -11.60 -13.55
N VAL A 441 -13.78 -12.57 -12.80
CA VAL A 441 -14.24 -12.31 -11.42
C VAL A 441 -13.07 -11.88 -10.54
N LEU A 442 -11.91 -12.55 -10.61
CA LEU A 442 -10.70 -12.13 -9.89
C LEU A 442 -10.35 -10.67 -10.20
N ALA A 443 -10.38 -10.27 -11.47
CA ALA A 443 -10.03 -8.91 -11.88
C ALA A 443 -10.86 -7.82 -11.19
N LEU A 444 -12.16 -8.09 -10.97
CA LEU A 444 -13.14 -7.15 -10.45
C LEU A 444 -13.38 -7.33 -8.94
N ALA A 445 -13.68 -8.55 -8.50
CA ALA A 445 -13.98 -8.92 -7.11
C ALA A 445 -12.73 -9.07 -6.23
N ARG A 446 -11.54 -9.19 -6.84
CA ARG A 446 -10.23 -9.38 -6.17
C ARG A 446 -10.07 -10.71 -5.45
N GLU A 447 -10.94 -11.65 -5.75
CA GLU A 447 -10.85 -13.06 -5.36
C GLU A 447 -11.51 -13.92 -6.43
N TYR A 448 -11.16 -15.20 -6.46
CA TYR A 448 -11.82 -16.15 -7.34
C TYR A 448 -13.24 -16.45 -6.82
N PRO A 449 -14.20 -16.73 -7.72
CA PRO A 449 -15.54 -17.10 -7.32
C PRO A 449 -15.52 -18.47 -6.64
N ASP A 450 -16.45 -18.67 -5.71
CA ASP A 450 -16.78 -20.01 -5.21
C ASP A 450 -17.60 -20.79 -6.27
N GLU A 451 -18.04 -22.01 -5.93
CA GLU A 451 -18.79 -22.87 -6.85
C GLU A 451 -20.11 -22.22 -7.31
N ASN A 452 -20.82 -21.54 -6.40
CA ASN A 452 -22.06 -20.81 -6.71
C ASN A 452 -21.77 -19.61 -7.61
N GLY A 453 -20.76 -18.82 -7.28
CA GLY A 453 -20.28 -17.69 -8.06
C GLY A 453 -19.88 -18.10 -9.49
N ARG A 454 -19.18 -19.22 -9.65
CA ARG A 454 -18.80 -19.75 -10.97
C ARG A 454 -20.03 -20.15 -11.79
N ALA A 455 -21.03 -20.78 -11.18
CA ALA A 455 -22.27 -21.11 -11.87
C ALA A 455 -23.06 -19.84 -12.26
N LEU A 456 -23.17 -18.87 -11.35
CA LEU A 456 -23.83 -17.58 -11.57
C LEU A 456 -23.22 -16.82 -12.75
N VAL A 457 -21.91 -16.63 -12.73
CA VAL A 457 -21.22 -15.85 -13.77
C VAL A 457 -21.34 -16.53 -15.13
N ASN A 458 -21.28 -17.86 -15.19
CA ASN A 458 -21.44 -18.62 -16.43
C ASN A 458 -22.84 -18.49 -17.02
N VAL A 459 -23.90 -18.60 -16.21
CA VAL A 459 -25.28 -18.39 -16.70
C VAL A 459 -25.44 -16.98 -17.24
N VAL A 460 -25.04 -15.95 -16.48
CA VAL A 460 -25.19 -14.55 -16.91
C VAL A 460 -24.39 -14.29 -18.19
N LEU A 461 -23.14 -14.72 -18.25
CA LEU A 461 -22.30 -14.46 -19.43
C LEU A 461 -22.85 -15.16 -20.69
N ASN A 462 -23.32 -16.41 -20.56
CA ASN A 462 -23.90 -17.17 -21.67
C ASN A 462 -25.29 -16.65 -22.09
N ALA A 463 -26.11 -16.15 -21.16
CA ALA A 463 -27.43 -15.61 -21.47
C ALA A 463 -27.41 -14.41 -22.42
N TYR A 464 -26.31 -13.66 -22.42
CA TYR A 464 -26.13 -12.46 -23.23
C TYR A 464 -25.11 -12.61 -24.35
N VAL A 465 -24.57 -13.82 -24.60
CA VAL A 465 -23.51 -14.02 -25.60
C VAL A 465 -24.05 -13.94 -27.03
N ASN A 466 -25.25 -14.49 -27.28
CA ASN A 466 -25.86 -14.40 -28.60
C ASN A 466 -26.26 -12.95 -28.92
N GLN A 467 -25.78 -12.44 -30.05
CA GLN A 467 -26.06 -11.07 -30.52
C GLN A 467 -27.01 -11.08 -31.73
N ALA A 468 -27.64 -12.22 -32.06
CA ALA A 468 -28.59 -12.30 -33.16
C ALA A 468 -29.71 -11.25 -33.01
N GLY A 469 -29.91 -10.42 -34.04
CA GLY A 469 -30.91 -9.34 -34.04
C GLY A 469 -30.46 -8.04 -33.35
N GLU A 470 -29.31 -8.03 -32.69
CA GLU A 470 -28.78 -6.84 -32.00
C GLU A 470 -27.98 -5.92 -32.93
N MET A 471 -27.96 -4.62 -32.61
CA MET A 471 -27.15 -3.65 -33.37
C MET A 471 -25.64 -3.86 -33.19
N THR A 472 -25.23 -4.55 -32.11
CA THR A 472 -23.84 -4.90 -31.79
C THR A 472 -23.21 -5.77 -32.88
N ILE A 473 -23.87 -6.87 -33.28
CA ILE A 473 -23.37 -7.75 -34.33
C ILE A 473 -23.41 -7.07 -35.70
N ALA A 474 -24.44 -6.27 -35.97
CA ALA A 474 -24.54 -5.52 -37.22
C ALA A 474 -23.36 -4.52 -37.37
N ALA A 475 -22.98 -3.84 -36.30
CA ALA A 475 -21.82 -2.95 -36.29
C ALA A 475 -20.49 -3.70 -36.40
N ALA A 476 -20.36 -4.87 -35.76
CA ALA A 476 -19.19 -5.72 -35.88
C ALA A 476 -19.01 -6.23 -37.32
N ASP A 477 -20.09 -6.74 -37.94
CA ASP A 477 -20.05 -7.25 -39.31
C ASP A 477 -19.79 -6.17 -40.33
N ALA A 478 -20.39 -4.98 -40.18
CA ALA A 478 -20.07 -3.83 -41.03
C ALA A 478 -18.58 -3.46 -40.95
N ALA A 479 -18.02 -3.43 -39.74
CA ALA A 479 -16.60 -3.16 -39.54
C ALA A 479 -15.71 -4.28 -40.13
N ARG A 480 -16.10 -5.55 -39.94
CA ARG A 480 -15.39 -6.73 -40.44
C ARG A 480 -15.39 -6.78 -41.97
N ALA A 481 -16.54 -6.53 -42.61
CA ALA A 481 -16.69 -6.46 -44.06
C ALA A 481 -15.87 -5.32 -44.69
N ALA A 482 -15.62 -4.25 -43.93
CA ALA A 482 -14.72 -3.16 -44.33
C ALA A 482 -13.22 -3.50 -44.18
N GLY A 483 -12.87 -4.71 -43.73
CA GLY A 483 -11.49 -5.17 -43.59
C GLY A 483 -10.78 -4.63 -42.35
N ASN A 484 -11.53 -4.18 -41.34
CA ASN A 484 -10.93 -3.70 -40.09
C ASN A 484 -10.31 -4.83 -39.27
N SER A 485 -9.32 -4.48 -38.46
CA SER A 485 -8.70 -5.40 -37.50
C SER A 485 -9.67 -5.82 -36.39
N PRO A 486 -9.49 -7.02 -35.79
CA PRO A 486 -10.35 -7.53 -34.71
C PRO A 486 -10.64 -6.55 -33.56
N ASN A 487 -9.65 -5.80 -33.06
CA ASN A 487 -9.87 -4.81 -32.00
C ASN A 487 -10.83 -3.67 -32.45
N THR A 488 -10.76 -3.26 -33.72
CA THR A 488 -11.65 -2.22 -34.29
C THR A 488 -13.06 -2.77 -34.51
N VAL A 489 -13.17 -4.02 -34.96
CA VAL A 489 -14.46 -4.74 -35.08
C VAL A 489 -15.15 -4.86 -33.72
N LEU A 490 -14.42 -5.26 -32.69
CA LEU A 490 -14.97 -5.39 -31.35
C LEU A 490 -15.29 -4.01 -30.75
N ALA A 491 -14.49 -2.99 -31.06
CA ALA A 491 -14.77 -1.62 -30.65
C ALA A 491 -16.10 -1.10 -31.20
N SER A 492 -16.45 -1.40 -32.46
CA SER A 492 -17.74 -0.95 -33.02
C SER A 492 -18.93 -1.56 -32.30
N ALA A 493 -18.85 -2.83 -31.90
CA ALA A 493 -19.88 -3.48 -31.08
C ALA A 493 -19.94 -2.90 -29.66
N LEU A 494 -18.81 -2.80 -28.96
CA LEU A 494 -18.78 -2.34 -27.57
C LEU A 494 -19.17 -0.87 -27.41
N ALA A 495 -19.03 -0.05 -28.45
CA ALA A 495 -19.53 1.33 -28.45
C ALA A 495 -21.05 1.41 -28.23
N ILE A 496 -21.81 0.36 -28.59
CA ILE A 496 -23.27 0.31 -28.49
C ILE A 496 -23.74 -0.09 -27.07
N VAL A 497 -22.91 -0.82 -26.31
CA VAL A 497 -23.22 -1.29 -24.94
C VAL A 497 -23.11 -0.14 -23.92
N GLY A 498 -23.90 0.90 -24.12
CA GLY A 498 -23.88 2.14 -23.35
C GLY A 498 -24.64 2.05 -22.01
N PRO A 499 -24.73 3.17 -21.27
CA PRO A 499 -25.34 3.19 -19.94
C PRO A 499 -26.82 2.81 -19.92
N ASN A 500 -27.57 3.09 -21.00
CA ASN A 500 -29.00 2.76 -21.07
C ASN A 500 -29.28 1.25 -21.18
N GLU A 501 -28.37 0.50 -21.80
CA GLU A 501 -28.47 -0.97 -21.96
C GLU A 501 -28.32 -1.72 -20.63
N VAL A 502 -27.78 -1.07 -19.60
CA VAL A 502 -27.48 -1.68 -18.30
C VAL A 502 -28.11 -0.92 -17.13
N ALA A 503 -28.93 0.11 -17.41
CA ALA A 503 -29.46 1.00 -16.39
C ALA A 503 -30.31 0.25 -15.36
N GLY A 504 -31.16 -0.68 -15.79
CA GLY A 504 -31.97 -1.50 -14.90
C GLY A 504 -31.12 -2.43 -14.03
N ALA A 505 -30.11 -3.09 -14.60
CA ALA A 505 -29.22 -3.96 -13.83
C ALA A 505 -28.40 -3.20 -12.79
N LYS A 506 -27.97 -1.97 -13.11
CA LYS A 506 -27.30 -1.08 -12.15
C LYS A 506 -28.24 -0.65 -11.02
N ALA A 507 -29.46 -0.25 -11.35
CA ALA A 507 -30.49 0.12 -10.37
C ALA A 507 -30.85 -1.05 -9.44
N ALA A 508 -30.97 -2.26 -10.00
CA ALA A 508 -31.19 -3.48 -9.23
C ALA A 508 -30.03 -3.77 -8.27
N ALA A 509 -28.78 -3.59 -8.71
CA ALA A 509 -27.60 -3.78 -7.84
C ALA A 509 -27.54 -2.76 -6.70
N GLU A 510 -27.93 -1.51 -6.96
CA GLU A 510 -28.08 -0.47 -5.92
C GLU A 510 -29.17 -0.84 -4.91
N ALA A 511 -30.33 -1.29 -5.39
CA ALA A 511 -31.43 -1.72 -4.52
C ALA A 511 -31.04 -2.90 -3.63
N LEU A 512 -30.37 -3.92 -4.18
CA LEU A 512 -29.87 -5.06 -3.40
C LEU A 512 -28.83 -4.61 -2.35
N LYS A 513 -27.92 -3.72 -2.71
CA LYS A 513 -26.94 -3.14 -1.77
C LYS A 513 -27.62 -2.39 -0.63
N ASP A 514 -28.67 -1.61 -0.91
CA ASP A 514 -29.40 -0.85 0.11
C ASP A 514 -30.17 -1.78 1.07
N LEU A 515 -30.85 -2.79 0.55
CA LEU A 515 -31.62 -3.75 1.35
C LEU A 515 -30.74 -4.64 2.25
N PHE A 516 -29.57 -5.06 1.76
CA PHE A 516 -28.72 -6.02 2.47
C PHE A 516 -27.52 -5.39 3.20
N GLY A 517 -27.16 -4.13 2.91
CA GLY A 517 -25.93 -3.51 3.40
C GLY A 517 -25.80 -3.44 4.93
N GLN A 518 -26.92 -3.50 5.65
CA GLN A 518 -26.98 -3.51 7.12
C GLN A 518 -27.75 -4.72 7.69
N SER A 519 -28.04 -5.72 6.86
CA SER A 519 -28.85 -6.88 7.27
C SER A 519 -28.08 -7.90 8.12
N GLY A 520 -26.74 -7.79 8.18
CA GLY A 520 -25.86 -8.75 8.84
C GLY A 520 -25.48 -9.95 7.97
N LEU A 521 -25.89 -9.99 6.70
CA LEU A 521 -25.48 -11.02 5.75
C LEU A 521 -23.95 -11.02 5.58
N SER A 522 -23.28 -12.11 5.94
CA SER A 522 -21.83 -12.29 5.75
C SER A 522 -21.53 -13.20 4.56
N ASP A 523 -22.20 -14.36 4.50
CA ASP A 523 -22.06 -15.33 3.41
C ASP A 523 -23.26 -15.25 2.45
N PRO A 524 -23.09 -14.82 1.19
CA PRO A 524 -24.18 -14.75 0.22
C PRO A 524 -24.74 -16.12 -0.19
N ALA A 525 -24.13 -17.23 0.25
CA ALA A 525 -24.63 -18.60 0.06
C ALA A 525 -25.41 -19.15 1.27
N ASP A 526 -25.60 -18.36 2.34
CA ASP A 526 -26.30 -18.79 3.57
C ASP A 526 -27.78 -19.06 3.33
N GLU A 527 -28.16 -20.34 3.30
CA GLU A 527 -29.55 -20.76 3.10
C GLU A 527 -30.46 -20.42 4.28
N ASP A 528 -29.90 -20.31 5.49
CA ASP A 528 -30.64 -20.08 6.73
C ASP A 528 -30.83 -18.59 7.05
N PHE A 529 -30.20 -17.70 6.27
CA PHE A 529 -30.36 -16.25 6.43
C PHE A 529 -31.83 -15.82 6.27
N ASP A 530 -32.39 -15.13 7.26
CA ASP A 530 -33.76 -14.63 7.20
C ASP A 530 -33.86 -13.39 6.27
N ILE A 531 -34.58 -13.56 5.16
CA ILE A 531 -34.82 -12.51 4.16
C ILE A 531 -36.17 -11.79 4.34
N GLY A 532 -36.98 -12.19 5.33
CA GLY A 532 -38.37 -11.74 5.45
C GLY A 532 -38.48 -10.22 5.60
N ALA A 533 -37.57 -9.61 6.37
CA ALA A 533 -37.51 -8.16 6.53
C ALA A 533 -37.24 -7.44 5.20
N GLN A 534 -36.25 -7.92 4.43
CA GLN A 534 -35.90 -7.34 3.13
C GLN A 534 -37.04 -7.52 2.11
N VAL A 535 -37.75 -8.65 2.13
CA VAL A 535 -38.88 -8.90 1.23
C VAL A 535 -40.03 -7.91 1.50
N GLU A 536 -40.40 -7.70 2.76
CA GLU A 536 -41.48 -6.74 3.09
C GLU A 536 -41.06 -5.28 2.83
N GLU A 537 -39.80 -4.93 3.10
CA GLU A 537 -39.25 -3.61 2.77
C GLU A 537 -39.28 -3.35 1.26
N ALA A 538 -38.81 -4.31 0.45
CA ALA A 538 -38.80 -4.19 -1.00
C ALA A 538 -40.22 -4.17 -1.61
N ALA A 539 -41.14 -4.98 -1.09
CA ALA A 539 -42.53 -5.05 -1.58
C ALA A 539 -43.35 -3.78 -1.29
N SER A 540 -43.00 -3.04 -0.24
CA SER A 540 -43.67 -1.80 0.16
C SER A 540 -42.97 -0.52 -0.34
N GLY A 541 -41.73 -0.64 -0.83
CA GLY A 541 -40.92 0.47 -1.33
C GLY A 541 -40.73 0.51 -2.85
N SER A 542 -39.89 1.43 -3.32
CA SER A 542 -39.57 1.59 -4.75
C SER A 542 -38.52 0.60 -5.27
N ALA A 543 -37.90 -0.21 -4.39
CA ALA A 543 -36.94 -1.22 -4.81
C ALA A 543 -37.57 -2.28 -5.74
N ALA A 544 -38.84 -2.61 -5.53
CA ALA A 544 -39.60 -3.51 -6.39
C ALA A 544 -39.60 -3.07 -7.88
N ASP A 545 -39.57 -1.77 -8.16
CA ASP A 545 -39.59 -1.25 -9.54
C ASP A 545 -38.31 -1.60 -10.33
N ALA A 546 -37.18 -1.76 -9.64
CA ALA A 546 -35.91 -2.16 -10.24
C ALA A 546 -35.71 -3.69 -10.27
N LEU A 547 -36.40 -4.42 -9.40
CA LEU A 547 -36.18 -5.85 -9.16
C LEU A 547 -37.22 -6.75 -9.83
N LEU A 548 -38.40 -6.22 -10.13
CA LEU A 548 -39.54 -6.96 -10.66
C LEU A 548 -40.04 -6.37 -11.99
N ALA A 549 -40.69 -7.21 -12.78
CA ALA A 549 -41.35 -6.86 -14.02
C ALA A 549 -42.79 -7.39 -14.05
N ASP A 550 -43.64 -6.81 -14.89
CA ASP A 550 -45.05 -7.23 -15.01
C ASP A 550 -45.18 -8.64 -15.62
N SER A 551 -44.21 -9.07 -16.43
CA SER A 551 -44.17 -10.40 -17.04
C SER A 551 -42.72 -10.87 -17.22
N ALA A 552 -42.49 -12.18 -17.13
CA ALA A 552 -41.18 -12.76 -17.35
C ALA A 552 -40.81 -12.74 -18.84
N THR A 553 -39.53 -12.55 -19.13
CA THR A 553 -38.96 -12.73 -20.48
C THR A 553 -38.41 -14.15 -20.65
N VAL A 554 -38.33 -14.64 -21.88
CA VAL A 554 -37.74 -15.96 -22.20
C VAL A 554 -36.34 -16.09 -21.60
N ARG A 555 -35.52 -15.02 -21.67
CA ARG A 555 -34.17 -15.00 -21.11
C ARG A 555 -34.18 -15.04 -19.58
N SER A 556 -35.06 -14.29 -18.91
CA SER A 556 -35.18 -14.29 -17.45
C SER A 556 -35.59 -15.67 -16.91
N GLU A 557 -36.59 -16.32 -17.53
CA GLU A 557 -37.02 -17.67 -17.17
C GLU A 557 -35.91 -18.69 -17.43
N GLY A 558 -35.24 -18.59 -18.58
CA GLY A 558 -34.13 -19.46 -18.95
C GLY A 558 -32.94 -19.36 -17.99
N MET A 559 -32.59 -18.14 -17.56
CA MET A 559 -31.54 -17.91 -16.56
C MET A 559 -31.91 -18.52 -15.20
N LEU A 560 -33.12 -18.27 -14.68
CA LEU A 560 -33.56 -18.82 -13.39
C LEU A 560 -33.62 -20.35 -13.42
N ALA A 561 -34.12 -20.93 -14.53
CA ALA A 561 -34.14 -22.39 -14.73
C ALA A 561 -32.72 -22.98 -14.74
N ALA A 562 -31.77 -22.33 -15.43
CA ALA A 562 -30.37 -22.78 -15.50
C ALA A 562 -29.66 -22.66 -14.14
N LEU A 563 -29.90 -21.58 -13.39
CA LEU A 563 -29.35 -21.39 -12.04
C LEU A 563 -29.85 -22.48 -11.09
N LYS A 564 -31.14 -22.82 -11.19
CA LYS A 564 -31.74 -23.91 -10.43
C LYS A 564 -31.18 -25.28 -10.84
N SER A 565 -31.01 -25.55 -12.13
CA SER A 565 -30.44 -26.82 -12.60
C SER A 565 -28.98 -27.00 -12.20
N ARG A 566 -28.22 -25.91 -12.10
CA ARG A 566 -26.84 -25.89 -11.59
C ARG A 566 -26.76 -25.95 -10.06
N GLY A 567 -27.89 -25.97 -9.35
CA GLY A 567 -27.92 -26.08 -7.89
C GLY A 567 -27.38 -24.85 -7.15
N VAL A 568 -27.49 -23.66 -7.76
CA VAL A 568 -26.97 -22.42 -7.18
C VAL A 568 -27.68 -22.06 -5.89
N LYS A 569 -26.91 -21.80 -4.84
CA LYS A 569 -27.36 -21.26 -3.57
C LYS A 569 -26.95 -19.79 -3.46
N SER A 570 -27.93 -18.91 -3.46
CA SER A 570 -27.71 -17.47 -3.34
C SER A 570 -28.86 -16.80 -2.61
N VAL A 571 -28.54 -16.10 -1.52
CA VAL A 571 -29.51 -15.29 -0.75
C VAL A 571 -30.21 -14.28 -1.65
N PHE A 572 -29.47 -13.64 -2.56
CA PHE A 572 -30.02 -12.65 -3.47
C PHE A 572 -31.02 -13.25 -4.46
N LEU A 573 -30.75 -14.45 -5.00
CA LEU A 573 -31.69 -15.13 -5.90
C LEU A 573 -32.96 -15.58 -5.15
N ARG A 574 -32.78 -16.21 -3.98
CA ARG A 574 -33.90 -16.62 -3.11
C ARG A 574 -34.76 -15.42 -2.72
N PHE A 575 -34.13 -14.28 -2.46
CA PHE A 575 -34.81 -13.01 -2.20
C PHE A 575 -35.64 -12.53 -3.41
N LEU A 576 -35.08 -12.54 -4.63
CA LEU A 576 -35.81 -12.16 -5.84
C LEU A 576 -37.04 -13.05 -6.08
N GLU A 577 -36.88 -14.37 -5.93
CA GLU A 577 -37.98 -15.34 -6.08
C GLU A 577 -39.07 -15.12 -5.03
N ALA A 578 -38.69 -14.95 -3.75
CA ALA A 578 -39.63 -14.68 -2.67
C ALA A 578 -40.37 -13.34 -2.85
N LEU A 579 -39.68 -12.31 -3.32
CA LEU A 579 -40.27 -11.00 -3.61
C LEU A 579 -41.25 -11.07 -4.80
N ALA A 580 -40.92 -11.82 -5.85
CA ALA A 580 -41.80 -12.07 -6.98
C ALA A 580 -43.07 -12.82 -6.54
N GLU A 581 -42.93 -13.88 -5.76
CA GLU A 581 -44.07 -14.63 -5.18
C GLU A 581 -44.95 -13.73 -4.31
N ARG A 582 -44.33 -12.91 -3.45
CA ARG A 582 -45.03 -12.01 -2.53
C ARG A 582 -45.88 -10.95 -3.24
N THR A 583 -45.41 -10.45 -4.38
CA THR A 583 -46.04 -9.37 -5.14
C THR A 583 -46.91 -9.85 -6.30
N GLY A 584 -46.79 -11.13 -6.69
CA GLY A 584 -47.46 -11.71 -7.86
C GLY A 584 -46.89 -11.21 -9.20
N LYS A 585 -45.69 -10.63 -9.19
CA LYS A 585 -44.96 -10.17 -10.38
C LYS A 585 -43.89 -11.18 -10.79
N ALA A 586 -43.24 -10.95 -11.93
CA ALA A 586 -42.07 -11.71 -12.35
C ALA A 586 -40.77 -11.03 -11.89
N VAL A 587 -39.68 -11.79 -11.79
CA VAL A 587 -38.34 -11.23 -11.59
C VAL A 587 -37.93 -10.47 -12.85
N ALA A 588 -37.45 -9.23 -12.70
CA ALA A 588 -36.94 -8.47 -13.83
C ALA A 588 -35.68 -9.13 -14.40
N GLU A 589 -35.54 -9.15 -15.73
CA GLU A 589 -34.37 -9.75 -16.39
C GLU A 589 -33.05 -9.17 -15.86
N ASP A 590 -33.01 -7.84 -15.71
CA ASP A 590 -31.88 -7.07 -15.20
C ASP A 590 -31.54 -7.35 -13.71
N ALA A 591 -32.50 -7.86 -12.93
CA ALA A 591 -32.28 -8.19 -11.53
C ALA A 591 -31.41 -9.44 -11.35
N ILE A 592 -31.38 -10.34 -12.34
CA ILE A 592 -30.61 -11.59 -12.25
C ILE A 592 -29.10 -11.33 -12.35
N PRO A 593 -28.58 -10.56 -13.34
CA PRO A 593 -27.18 -10.11 -13.35
C PRO A 593 -26.81 -9.30 -12.11
N ALA A 594 -27.72 -8.49 -11.56
CA ALA A 594 -27.49 -7.73 -10.34
C ALA A 594 -27.36 -8.64 -9.10
N ALA A 595 -28.18 -9.69 -8.99
CA ALA A 595 -28.07 -10.69 -7.93
C ALA A 595 -26.78 -11.52 -8.06
N ALA A 596 -26.39 -11.88 -9.28
CA ALA A 596 -25.11 -12.53 -9.55
C ALA A 596 -23.93 -11.63 -9.14
N ALA A 597 -23.93 -10.37 -9.56
CA ALA A 597 -22.93 -9.39 -9.16
C ALA A 597 -22.87 -9.23 -7.63
N SER A 598 -24.03 -9.12 -6.97
CA SER A 598 -24.13 -9.03 -5.51
C SER A 598 -23.50 -10.23 -4.83
N HIS A 599 -23.79 -11.45 -5.28
CA HIS A 599 -23.18 -12.66 -4.74
C HIS A 599 -21.65 -12.67 -4.92
N LEU A 600 -21.16 -12.39 -6.14
CA LEU A 600 -19.74 -12.43 -6.48
C LEU A 600 -18.89 -11.44 -5.68
N VAL A 601 -19.44 -10.28 -5.32
CA VAL A 601 -18.67 -9.22 -4.63
C VAL A 601 -19.06 -9.04 -3.17
N TRP A 602 -20.03 -9.79 -2.63
CA TRP A 602 -20.52 -9.55 -1.27
C TRP A 602 -19.42 -9.68 -0.21
N LYS A 603 -18.70 -10.82 -0.20
CA LYS A 603 -17.60 -11.05 0.75
C LYS A 603 -16.51 -9.98 0.61
N PRO A 604 -15.99 -9.66 -0.59
CA PRO A 604 -15.03 -8.57 -0.75
C PRO A 604 -15.57 -7.19 -0.35
N LEU A 605 -16.85 -6.92 -0.57
CA LEU A 605 -17.48 -5.64 -0.26
C LEU A 605 -17.61 -5.44 1.24
N MET A 606 -18.10 -6.45 1.96
CA MET A 606 -18.21 -6.43 3.43
C MET A 606 -16.85 -6.43 4.12
N HIS A 607 -15.85 -7.09 3.52
CA HIS A 607 -14.45 -7.05 3.96
C HIS A 607 -13.70 -5.79 3.52
N LYS A 608 -14.36 -4.81 2.90
CA LYS A 608 -13.77 -3.53 2.46
C LYS A 608 -12.54 -3.73 1.56
N ARG A 609 -12.61 -4.72 0.66
CA ARG A 609 -11.61 -4.98 -0.39
C ARG A 609 -12.00 -4.37 -1.75
N VAL A 610 -13.31 -4.23 -2.00
CA VAL A 610 -13.87 -3.58 -3.21
C VAL A 610 -14.83 -2.46 -2.83
N SER A 611 -15.14 -1.57 -3.77
CA SER A 611 -16.06 -0.47 -3.53
C SER A 611 -17.49 -0.83 -3.94
N VAL A 612 -18.45 0.00 -3.52
CA VAL A 612 -19.83 -0.09 -4.02
C VAL A 612 -19.90 0.09 -5.53
N PHE A 613 -19.03 0.91 -6.13
CA PHE A 613 -19.01 1.10 -7.58
C PHE A 613 -18.58 -0.16 -8.33
N THR A 614 -17.72 -1.00 -7.74
CA THR A 614 -17.38 -2.31 -8.30
C THR A 614 -18.63 -3.19 -8.39
N LEU A 615 -19.44 -3.25 -7.33
CA LEU A 615 -20.74 -3.96 -7.34
C LEU A 615 -21.67 -3.41 -8.43
N VAL A 616 -21.90 -2.09 -8.40
CA VAL A 616 -22.88 -1.44 -9.27
C VAL A 616 -22.49 -1.55 -10.75
N ASN A 617 -21.19 -1.49 -11.08
CA ASN A 617 -20.74 -1.62 -12.48
C ASN A 617 -20.46 -3.06 -12.92
N MET A 618 -20.44 -4.05 -12.02
CA MET A 618 -20.16 -5.44 -12.40
C MET A 618 -21.11 -5.98 -13.48
N PRO A 619 -22.44 -5.76 -13.43
CA PRO A 619 -23.33 -6.17 -14.52
C PRO A 619 -22.92 -5.57 -15.89
N TRP A 620 -22.41 -4.34 -15.91
CA TRP A 620 -21.94 -3.70 -17.13
C TRP A 620 -20.67 -4.36 -17.67
N HIS A 621 -19.72 -4.71 -16.79
CA HIS A 621 -18.55 -5.49 -17.17
C HIS A 621 -18.95 -6.85 -17.74
N LEU A 622 -19.88 -7.58 -17.12
CA LEU A 622 -20.36 -8.87 -17.62
C LEU A 622 -21.02 -8.72 -19.01
N ARG A 623 -21.91 -7.74 -19.20
CA ARG A 623 -22.52 -7.44 -20.51
C ARG A 623 -21.47 -7.18 -21.58
N ILE A 624 -20.42 -6.41 -21.26
CA ILE A 624 -19.31 -6.13 -22.18
C ILE A 624 -18.60 -7.43 -22.59
N PHE A 625 -18.32 -8.34 -21.65
CA PHE A 625 -17.65 -9.60 -21.97
C PHE A 625 -18.53 -10.56 -22.78
N SER A 626 -19.83 -10.63 -22.50
CA SER A 626 -20.78 -11.37 -23.33
C SER A 626 -20.82 -10.85 -24.77
N THR A 627 -20.93 -9.53 -24.95
CA THR A 627 -20.92 -8.91 -26.28
C THR A 627 -19.55 -9.04 -26.96
N LEU A 628 -18.44 -8.97 -26.22
CA LEU A 628 -17.09 -9.18 -26.76
C LEU A 628 -16.96 -10.57 -27.40
N ILE A 629 -17.39 -11.62 -26.70
CA ILE A 629 -17.36 -12.99 -27.22
C ILE A 629 -18.39 -13.14 -28.34
N GLY A 630 -19.62 -12.70 -28.15
CA GLY A 630 -20.69 -12.78 -29.15
C GLY A 630 -20.35 -12.10 -30.48
N SER A 631 -19.82 -10.88 -30.43
CA SER A 631 -19.48 -10.09 -31.62
C SER A 631 -18.16 -10.49 -32.27
N SER A 632 -17.36 -11.36 -31.63
CA SER A 632 -16.16 -11.92 -32.25
C SER A 632 -16.48 -12.95 -33.34
N GLY A 633 -17.59 -13.69 -33.19
CA GLY A 633 -18.17 -14.54 -34.22
C GLY A 633 -18.86 -13.73 -35.32
N ALA A 634 -19.15 -14.37 -36.45
CA ALA A 634 -19.88 -13.75 -37.56
C ALA A 634 -21.41 -13.88 -37.37
N ALA A 635 -22.21 -12.98 -37.95
CA ALA A 635 -23.68 -13.05 -37.78
C ALA A 635 -24.31 -14.31 -38.39
N ASP A 636 -23.71 -14.90 -39.43
CA ASP A 636 -24.20 -16.14 -40.05
C ASP A 636 -24.06 -17.37 -39.15
N GLN A 637 -23.29 -17.26 -38.07
CA GLN A 637 -23.15 -18.28 -37.02
C GLN A 637 -24.17 -18.10 -35.89
N GLN A 638 -25.02 -17.07 -35.96
CA GLN A 638 -25.93 -16.67 -34.88
C GLN A 638 -27.36 -16.60 -35.40
N GLN A 639 -28.30 -17.14 -34.63
CA GLN A 639 -29.72 -17.14 -34.94
C GLN A 639 -30.49 -16.87 -33.65
N GLU A 640 -31.75 -16.45 -33.74
CA GLU A 640 -32.59 -16.30 -32.56
C GLU A 640 -32.64 -17.62 -31.78
N GLY A 641 -32.20 -17.61 -30.51
CA GLY A 641 -32.16 -18.79 -29.64
C GLY A 641 -30.98 -19.75 -29.84
N SER A 642 -30.03 -19.47 -30.76
CA SER A 642 -28.87 -20.33 -31.02
C SER A 642 -27.60 -19.54 -31.35
N PHE A 643 -26.49 -19.93 -30.72
CA PHE A 643 -25.16 -19.36 -30.94
C PHE A 643 -24.19 -20.47 -31.40
N CYS A 644 -23.61 -20.31 -32.60
CA CYS A 644 -22.72 -21.28 -33.24
C CYS A 644 -23.32 -22.71 -33.31
N GLY A 645 -24.63 -22.82 -33.50
CA GLY A 645 -25.35 -24.10 -33.59
C GLY A 645 -25.70 -24.75 -32.25
N VAL A 646 -25.40 -24.11 -31.12
CA VAL A 646 -25.76 -24.55 -29.76
C VAL A 646 -26.91 -23.69 -29.26
N SER A 647 -27.91 -24.29 -28.62
CA SER A 647 -29.05 -23.51 -28.09
C SER A 647 -28.63 -22.64 -26.90
N GLU A 648 -29.23 -21.46 -26.75
CA GLU A 648 -28.95 -20.56 -25.61
C GLU A 648 -29.21 -21.23 -24.26
N GLN A 649 -30.25 -22.04 -24.15
CA GLN A 649 -30.57 -22.77 -22.93
C GLN A 649 -29.50 -23.82 -22.60
N GLU A 650 -28.97 -24.53 -23.60
CA GLU A 650 -27.87 -25.49 -23.40
C GLU A 650 -26.60 -24.76 -22.93
N LEU A 651 -26.27 -23.61 -23.53
CA LEU A 651 -25.13 -22.79 -23.08
C LEU A 651 -25.29 -22.37 -21.60
N MET A 652 -26.47 -21.92 -21.21
CA MET A 652 -26.73 -21.55 -19.82
C MET A 652 -26.70 -22.75 -18.88
N ASN A 653 -27.21 -23.92 -19.26
CA ASN A 653 -27.30 -25.09 -18.38
C ASN A 653 -25.94 -25.78 -18.18
N ASP A 654 -25.17 -25.97 -19.26
CA ASP A 654 -24.13 -26.99 -19.29
C ASP A 654 -22.73 -26.44 -19.60
N TRP A 655 -22.61 -25.24 -20.16
CA TRP A 655 -21.33 -24.72 -20.65
C TRP A 655 -20.67 -23.75 -19.67
N GLY A 656 -19.34 -23.81 -19.55
CA GLY A 656 -18.52 -22.74 -19.00
C GLY A 656 -18.27 -21.64 -20.04
N PHE A 657 -17.99 -20.42 -19.61
CA PHE A 657 -17.83 -19.29 -20.53
C PHE A 657 -16.52 -19.38 -21.32
N THR A 658 -15.51 -20.05 -20.77
CA THR A 658 -14.30 -20.43 -21.52
C THR A 658 -14.62 -21.34 -22.70
N GLU A 659 -15.54 -22.31 -22.53
CA GLU A 659 -16.01 -23.17 -23.63
C GLU A 659 -16.77 -22.35 -24.68
N THR A 660 -17.61 -21.41 -24.24
CA THR A 660 -18.33 -20.49 -25.14
C THR A 660 -17.38 -19.58 -25.92
N ALA A 661 -16.31 -19.08 -25.29
CA ALA A 661 -15.27 -18.31 -25.97
C ALA A 661 -14.55 -19.14 -27.04
N HIS A 662 -14.27 -20.41 -26.75
CA HIS A 662 -13.75 -21.34 -27.76
C HIS A 662 -14.74 -21.58 -28.90
N LEU A 663 -16.02 -21.77 -28.57
CA LEU A 663 -17.09 -21.96 -29.56
C LEU A 663 -17.23 -20.75 -30.48
N ALA A 664 -17.09 -19.53 -29.96
CA ALA A 664 -17.09 -18.30 -30.76
C ALA A 664 -15.91 -18.24 -31.75
N LEU A 665 -14.73 -18.75 -31.33
CA LEU A 665 -13.52 -18.74 -32.16
C LEU A 665 -13.53 -19.81 -33.26
N LEU A 666 -13.93 -21.04 -32.93
CA LEU A 666 -13.76 -22.21 -33.82
C LEU A 666 -15.08 -22.81 -34.32
N SER A 667 -16.22 -22.29 -33.88
CA SER A 667 -17.57 -22.78 -34.24
C SER A 667 -17.76 -24.28 -34.01
N ARG A 668 -17.09 -24.81 -32.98
CA ARG A 668 -17.26 -26.19 -32.50
C ARG A 668 -16.93 -26.28 -31.01
N LYS A 669 -17.42 -27.35 -30.38
CA LYS A 669 -17.06 -27.69 -29.00
C LYS A 669 -15.56 -28.03 -28.90
N ALA A 670 -14.95 -27.56 -27.84
CA ALA A 670 -13.56 -27.84 -27.50
C ALA A 670 -13.43 -29.24 -26.89
N ASP A 671 -12.28 -29.89 -27.08
CA ASP A 671 -11.87 -30.99 -26.21
C ASP A 671 -11.15 -30.47 -24.93
N GLU A 672 -10.90 -31.36 -23.96
CA GLU A 672 -10.25 -31.01 -22.69
C GLU A 672 -8.87 -30.37 -22.88
N GLY A 673 -8.10 -30.82 -23.88
CA GLY A 673 -6.77 -30.29 -24.17
C GLY A 673 -6.83 -28.87 -24.77
N GLU A 674 -7.82 -28.60 -25.61
CA GLU A 674 -8.09 -27.29 -26.19
C GLU A 674 -8.57 -26.27 -25.15
N LEU A 675 -9.44 -26.68 -24.23
CA LEU A 675 -9.89 -25.82 -23.13
C LEU A 675 -8.76 -25.48 -22.18
N PHE A 676 -7.92 -26.47 -21.87
CA PHE A 676 -6.74 -26.26 -21.05
C PHE A 676 -5.77 -25.29 -21.72
N ALA A 677 -5.49 -25.49 -23.02
CA ALA A 677 -4.67 -24.60 -23.82
C ALA A 677 -5.22 -23.16 -23.84
N LEU A 678 -6.53 -23.00 -24.06
CA LEU A 678 -7.16 -21.69 -24.06
C LEU A 678 -7.09 -21.01 -22.69
N SER A 679 -7.29 -21.74 -21.60
CA SER A 679 -7.19 -21.21 -20.23
C SER A 679 -5.79 -20.71 -19.92
N ILE A 680 -4.75 -21.45 -20.34
CA ILE A 680 -3.36 -21.00 -20.22
C ILE A 680 -3.14 -19.68 -20.96
N LEU A 681 -3.59 -19.61 -22.22
CA LEU A 681 -3.45 -18.43 -23.06
C LEU A 681 -4.08 -17.21 -22.41
N LEU A 682 -5.34 -17.34 -21.99
CA LEU A 682 -6.10 -16.25 -21.41
C LEU A 682 -5.50 -15.82 -20.06
N GLY A 683 -5.15 -16.76 -19.19
CA GLY A 683 -4.56 -16.49 -17.88
C GLY A 683 -3.21 -15.78 -17.92
N LEU A 684 -2.33 -16.14 -18.87
CA LEU A 684 -1.04 -15.45 -19.08
C LEU A 684 -1.20 -14.01 -19.57
N LEU A 685 -2.34 -13.69 -20.19
CA LEU A 685 -2.67 -12.40 -20.78
C LEU A 685 -3.49 -11.50 -19.84
N THR A 686 -3.86 -11.97 -18.65
CA THR A 686 -4.78 -11.29 -17.72
C THR A 686 -4.33 -9.94 -17.19
N THR A 687 -3.07 -9.53 -17.36
CA THR A 687 -2.58 -8.23 -16.88
C THR A 687 -2.18 -7.34 -18.04
N ASN A 688 -2.46 -6.03 -17.94
CA ASN A 688 -1.92 -5.04 -18.88
C ASN A 688 -0.60 -4.44 -18.40
N GLY A 689 -0.28 -4.51 -17.11
CA GLY A 689 0.86 -3.81 -16.52
C GLY A 689 0.61 -2.29 -16.39
N PRO A 690 1.05 -1.65 -15.28
CA PRO A 690 0.59 -0.30 -14.90
C PRO A 690 0.96 0.82 -15.87
N GLY A 691 2.08 0.70 -16.59
CA GLY A 691 2.63 1.73 -17.48
C GLY A 691 2.56 1.41 -18.97
N THR A 692 1.79 0.39 -19.37
CA THR A 692 1.66 0.05 -20.79
C THR A 692 0.67 0.98 -21.49
N ILE A 693 0.83 1.13 -22.80
CA ILE A 693 -0.07 1.96 -23.62
C ILE A 693 -1.53 1.45 -23.57
N SER A 694 -1.74 0.14 -23.48
CA SER A 694 -3.08 -0.46 -23.41
C SER A 694 -3.77 -0.18 -22.07
N ALA A 695 -3.03 -0.21 -20.96
CA ALA A 695 -3.55 0.21 -19.65
C ALA A 695 -3.83 1.73 -19.63
N GLN A 696 -2.92 2.54 -20.18
CA GLN A 696 -3.09 3.99 -20.26
C GLN A 696 -4.28 4.40 -21.14
N GLY A 697 -4.59 3.65 -22.20
CA GLY A 697 -5.77 3.87 -23.02
C GLY A 697 -7.07 3.78 -22.21
N ALA A 698 -7.22 2.70 -21.43
CA ALA A 698 -8.38 2.52 -20.54
C ALA A 698 -8.45 3.61 -19.45
N LYS A 699 -7.34 3.85 -18.75
CA LYS A 699 -7.27 4.88 -17.68
C LYS A 699 -7.47 6.30 -18.19
N GLY A 700 -7.00 6.57 -19.41
CA GLY A 700 -7.22 7.83 -20.10
C GLY A 700 -8.70 8.07 -20.37
N ALA A 701 -9.42 7.03 -20.79
CA ALA A 701 -10.87 7.11 -20.99
C ALA A 701 -11.63 7.31 -19.65
N VAL A 702 -11.21 6.65 -18.57
CA VAL A 702 -11.74 6.93 -17.22
C VAL A 702 -11.46 8.38 -16.81
N SER A 703 -10.22 8.85 -16.99
CA SER A 703 -9.81 10.22 -16.70
C SER A 703 -10.57 11.26 -17.53
N ALA A 704 -10.99 10.90 -18.74
CA ALA A 704 -11.77 11.79 -19.58
C ALA A 704 -13.20 12.04 -19.05
N ASP A 705 -13.76 11.11 -18.26
CA ASP A 705 -15.06 11.30 -17.60
C ASP A 705 -14.94 11.85 -16.18
N GLY A 706 -13.73 11.86 -15.61
CA GLY A 706 -13.46 12.34 -14.25
C GLY A 706 -13.74 11.27 -13.20
N PRO A 707 -12.75 10.43 -12.83
CA PRO A 707 -12.95 9.39 -11.81
C PRO A 707 -13.38 9.94 -10.45
N GLU A 708 -13.15 11.23 -10.18
CA GLU A 708 -13.61 11.94 -8.98
C GLU A 708 -15.14 11.98 -8.84
N VAL A 709 -15.88 11.77 -9.95
CA VAL A 709 -17.33 11.56 -9.98
C VAL A 709 -17.60 10.23 -10.71
N PRO A 710 -17.40 9.08 -10.03
CA PRO A 710 -17.40 7.75 -10.65
C PRO A 710 -18.63 7.42 -11.50
N GLU A 711 -19.78 7.99 -11.17
CA GLU A 711 -21.05 7.77 -11.86
C GLU A 711 -21.04 8.28 -13.30
N ARG A 712 -20.13 9.21 -13.64
CA ARG A 712 -19.95 9.73 -15.00
C ARG A 712 -19.14 8.80 -15.90
N VAL A 713 -18.35 7.91 -15.30
CA VAL A 713 -17.42 7.04 -16.05
C VAL A 713 -18.22 6.03 -16.86
N GLN A 714 -18.06 6.08 -18.18
CA GLN A 714 -18.70 5.12 -19.08
C GLN A 714 -17.79 3.91 -19.27
N VAL A 715 -18.16 2.77 -18.66
CA VAL A 715 -17.34 1.55 -18.65
C VAL A 715 -17.04 1.05 -20.07
N ASN A 716 -18.03 1.08 -20.97
CA ASN A 716 -17.85 0.71 -22.38
C ASN A 716 -16.83 1.60 -23.10
N LYS A 717 -16.86 2.92 -22.84
CA LYS A 717 -15.87 3.88 -23.36
C LYS A 717 -14.46 3.58 -22.84
N CYS A 718 -14.35 3.08 -21.62
CA CYS A 718 -13.06 2.70 -21.07
C CYS A 718 -12.46 1.48 -21.79
N TYR A 719 -13.29 0.49 -22.14
CA TYR A 719 -12.87 -0.62 -23.00
C TYR A 719 -12.53 -0.18 -24.42
N LEU A 720 -13.26 0.77 -24.99
CA LEU A 720 -12.89 1.41 -26.26
C LEU A 720 -11.50 2.06 -26.18
N GLY A 721 -11.18 2.72 -25.07
CA GLY A 721 -9.86 3.27 -24.80
C GLY A 721 -8.76 2.21 -24.83
N PHE A 722 -9.01 1.02 -24.28
CA PHE A 722 -8.10 -0.12 -24.40
C PHE A 722 -7.99 -0.62 -25.85
N LEU A 723 -9.12 -0.84 -26.53
CA LEU A 723 -9.16 -1.39 -27.89
C LEU A 723 -8.50 -0.46 -28.91
N SER A 724 -8.62 0.86 -28.75
CA SER A 724 -7.95 1.84 -29.61
C SER A 724 -6.44 1.93 -29.38
N HIS A 725 -5.94 1.42 -28.25
CA HIS A 725 -4.52 1.41 -27.86
C HIS A 725 -3.90 0.00 -27.91
N THR A 726 -4.57 -0.94 -28.59
CA THR A 726 -4.03 -2.26 -28.94
C THR A 726 -4.01 -2.42 -30.47
N GLY A 727 -3.06 -3.18 -31.00
CA GLY A 727 -2.86 -3.29 -32.45
C GLY A 727 -1.62 -4.09 -32.81
N TYR A 728 -1.25 -4.10 -34.09
CA TYR A 728 -0.11 -4.89 -34.59
C TYR A 728 1.23 -4.55 -33.90
N ALA A 729 1.47 -3.30 -33.51
CA ALA A 729 2.68 -2.91 -32.78
C ALA A 729 2.66 -3.30 -31.28
N HIS A 730 1.47 -3.37 -30.67
CA HIS A 730 1.27 -3.68 -29.26
C HIS A 730 0.26 -4.83 -29.14
N GLY A 731 0.78 -6.05 -29.24
CA GLY A 731 0.02 -7.29 -29.28
C GLY A 731 0.32 -8.18 -30.50
N GLY A 732 0.95 -7.66 -31.55
CA GLY A 732 1.18 -8.40 -32.81
C GLY A 732 2.45 -9.27 -32.88
N ASN A 733 3.29 -9.33 -31.84
CA ASN A 733 4.51 -10.16 -31.88
C ASN A 733 4.18 -11.66 -31.99
N GLY A 734 3.09 -12.11 -31.36
CA GLY A 734 2.58 -13.48 -31.51
C GLY A 734 2.06 -13.76 -32.91
N PHE A 735 1.48 -12.76 -33.58
CA PHE A 735 1.08 -12.85 -34.98
C PHE A 735 2.29 -13.06 -35.90
N GLU A 736 3.36 -12.27 -35.74
CA GLU A 736 4.58 -12.43 -36.53
C GLU A 736 5.20 -13.82 -36.32
N ALA A 737 5.11 -14.36 -35.10
CA ALA A 737 5.55 -15.72 -34.78
C ALA A 737 4.74 -16.80 -35.50
N MET A 738 3.42 -16.69 -35.56
CA MET A 738 2.60 -17.66 -36.29
C MET A 738 2.92 -17.65 -37.79
N ALA A 739 3.01 -16.46 -38.41
CA ALA A 739 3.39 -16.34 -39.82
C ALA A 739 4.78 -16.93 -40.08
N PHE A 740 5.74 -16.65 -39.19
CA PHE A 740 7.09 -17.22 -39.24
C PHE A 740 7.05 -18.76 -39.19
N LEU A 741 6.36 -19.34 -38.22
CA LEU A 741 6.25 -20.78 -38.05
C LEU A 741 5.53 -21.45 -39.24
N MET A 742 4.44 -20.85 -39.72
CA MET A 742 3.73 -21.35 -40.91
C MET A 742 4.65 -21.40 -42.12
N GLN A 743 5.51 -20.39 -42.31
CA GLN A 743 6.52 -20.40 -43.38
C GLN A 743 7.54 -21.52 -43.20
N GLN A 744 7.99 -21.80 -41.97
CA GLN A 744 8.97 -22.88 -41.72
C GLN A 744 8.39 -24.27 -41.95
N PHE A 745 7.08 -24.45 -41.70
CA PHE A 745 6.41 -25.75 -41.79
C PHE A 745 5.55 -25.93 -43.05
N ARG A 746 5.49 -24.94 -43.96
CA ARG A 746 4.60 -24.94 -45.14
C ARG A 746 4.72 -26.21 -46.00
N ASP A 747 5.94 -26.67 -46.26
CA ASP A 747 6.23 -27.83 -47.11
C ASP A 747 6.74 -29.06 -46.32
N SER A 748 6.58 -29.07 -44.98
CA SER A 748 7.11 -30.15 -44.15
C SER A 748 6.24 -31.40 -44.15
N GLY A 749 4.97 -31.28 -44.55
CA GLY A 749 3.99 -32.38 -44.46
C GLY A 749 3.45 -32.61 -43.04
N LEU A 750 3.63 -31.65 -42.11
CA LEU A 750 3.15 -31.73 -40.74
C LEU A 750 1.62 -31.88 -40.69
N LYS A 751 1.14 -33.01 -40.15
CA LYS A 751 -0.30 -33.30 -40.01
C LYS A 751 -0.84 -32.89 -38.64
N ASP A 752 -0.18 -33.36 -37.58
CA ASP A 752 -0.57 -33.10 -36.20
C ASP A 752 0.60 -32.46 -35.44
N PRO A 753 0.50 -31.18 -35.03
CA PRO A 753 1.52 -30.50 -34.23
C PRO A 753 1.63 -31.02 -32.79
N GLY A 754 0.68 -31.85 -32.34
CA GLY A 754 0.68 -32.53 -31.06
C GLY A 754 1.31 -33.93 -31.06
N ASP A 755 1.74 -34.45 -32.21
CA ASP A 755 2.35 -35.77 -32.33
C ASP A 755 3.86 -35.72 -32.03
N PRO A 756 4.37 -36.36 -30.96
CA PRO A 756 5.81 -36.43 -30.70
C PRO A 756 6.57 -37.28 -31.74
N ASP A 757 5.89 -38.17 -32.46
CA ASP A 757 6.45 -39.04 -33.49
C ASP A 757 6.26 -38.47 -34.92
N HIS A 758 6.24 -37.14 -35.03
CA HIS A 758 5.99 -36.38 -36.27
C HIS A 758 6.99 -36.63 -37.43
N GLY A 759 8.13 -37.28 -37.18
CA GLY A 759 9.10 -37.69 -38.22
C GLY A 759 9.89 -36.57 -38.91
N LEU A 760 9.92 -35.36 -38.33
CA LEU A 760 10.64 -34.19 -38.88
C LEU A 760 11.97 -33.96 -38.16
N ASP A 761 13.03 -33.60 -38.90
CA ASP A 761 14.33 -33.20 -38.33
C ASP A 761 14.32 -31.70 -37.94
N LEU A 762 13.78 -31.41 -36.75
CA LEU A 762 13.67 -30.04 -36.23
C LEU A 762 15.04 -29.35 -36.11
N ALA A 763 16.06 -30.07 -35.62
CA ALA A 763 17.42 -29.55 -35.47
C ALA A 763 18.03 -29.17 -36.84
N GLY A 764 17.82 -30.01 -37.85
CA GLY A 764 18.22 -29.73 -39.24
C GLY A 764 17.50 -28.51 -39.83
N MET A 765 16.18 -28.41 -39.63
CA MET A 765 15.36 -27.27 -40.06
C MET A 765 15.83 -25.96 -39.40
N ALA A 766 16.02 -25.97 -38.09
CA ALA A 766 16.50 -24.83 -37.31
C ALA A 766 17.90 -24.39 -37.76
N LEU A 767 18.82 -25.34 -37.98
CA LEU A 767 20.18 -25.06 -38.44
C LEU A 767 20.20 -24.45 -39.84
N LYS A 768 19.33 -24.92 -40.75
CA LYS A 768 19.18 -24.36 -42.10
C LYS A 768 18.76 -22.90 -42.02
N TYR A 769 17.66 -22.61 -41.31
CA TYR A 769 17.17 -21.24 -41.15
C TYR A 769 18.18 -20.31 -40.47
N ALA A 770 18.87 -20.78 -39.42
CA ALA A 770 19.88 -19.99 -38.71
C ALA A 770 21.04 -19.55 -39.62
N LYS A 771 21.47 -20.40 -40.58
CA LYS A 771 22.49 -20.04 -41.58
C LYS A 771 21.96 -18.99 -42.57
N GLU A 772 20.77 -19.20 -43.10
CA GLU A 772 20.11 -18.26 -44.03
C GLU A 772 19.92 -16.88 -43.38
N TYR A 773 19.45 -16.86 -42.14
CA TYR A 773 19.26 -15.62 -41.38
C TYR A 773 20.58 -14.91 -41.07
N LYS A 774 21.67 -15.66 -40.80
CA LYS A 774 23.02 -15.07 -40.64
C LYS A 774 23.48 -14.34 -41.89
N GLU A 775 23.29 -14.95 -43.05
CA GLU A 775 23.65 -14.34 -44.34
C GLU A 775 22.80 -13.10 -44.62
N TYR A 776 21.48 -13.17 -44.42
CA TYR A 776 20.57 -12.03 -44.53
C TYR A 776 20.99 -10.86 -43.63
N LYS A 777 21.18 -11.13 -42.33
CA LYS A 777 21.57 -10.11 -41.34
C LYS A 777 22.93 -9.48 -41.65
N THR A 778 23.87 -10.26 -42.19
CA THR A 778 25.18 -9.75 -42.61
C THR A 778 25.06 -8.82 -43.81
N LYS A 779 24.26 -9.19 -44.81
CA LYS A 779 23.97 -8.36 -45.99
C LYS A 779 23.25 -7.05 -45.62
N ALA A 780 22.21 -7.12 -44.79
CA ALA A 780 21.45 -5.94 -44.36
C ALA A 780 22.32 -4.93 -43.60
N LYS A 781 23.18 -5.42 -42.68
CA LYS A 781 24.16 -4.56 -41.98
C LYS A 781 25.17 -3.94 -42.94
N ALA A 782 25.66 -4.68 -43.92
CA ALA A 782 26.57 -4.15 -44.93
C ALA A 782 25.92 -3.07 -45.80
N ALA A 783 24.60 -3.14 -46.02
CA ALA A 783 23.82 -2.15 -46.74
C ALA A 783 23.43 -0.91 -45.89
N GLY A 784 23.84 -0.85 -44.61
CA GLY A 784 23.48 0.25 -43.70
C GLY A 784 22.04 0.19 -43.19
N GLU A 785 21.32 -0.90 -43.41
CA GLU A 785 19.96 -1.10 -42.90
C GLU A 785 20.02 -1.44 -41.40
N LEU A 786 19.74 -0.44 -40.57
CA LEU A 786 19.72 -0.61 -39.10
C LEU A 786 18.44 -1.30 -38.60
N SER A 787 17.43 -1.46 -39.48
CA SER A 787 16.08 -1.95 -39.18
C SER A 787 15.77 -3.32 -39.82
N TYR A 788 16.78 -4.20 -39.94
CA TYR A 788 16.58 -5.53 -40.52
C TYR A 788 15.54 -6.36 -39.72
N ALA A 789 14.84 -7.25 -40.43
CA ALA A 789 13.82 -8.10 -39.84
C ALA A 789 14.39 -8.95 -38.70
N LYS A 790 13.70 -8.96 -37.57
CA LYS A 790 14.06 -9.77 -36.40
C LYS A 790 13.26 -11.07 -36.42
N ILE A 791 13.82 -12.12 -35.84
CA ILE A 791 13.06 -13.34 -35.59
C ILE A 791 12.07 -13.04 -34.46
N PRO A 792 10.76 -13.26 -34.66
CA PRO A 792 9.76 -12.95 -33.66
C PRO A 792 9.86 -13.88 -32.45
N CYS A 793 9.48 -13.34 -31.30
CA CYS A 793 9.33 -14.07 -30.04
C CYS A 793 10.58 -14.79 -29.45
N ILE A 794 11.78 -14.45 -29.93
CA ILE A 794 13.04 -14.86 -29.29
C ILE A 794 13.78 -13.68 -28.65
N ASN A 795 14.46 -13.96 -27.55
CA ASN A 795 15.17 -13.02 -26.69
C ASN A 795 14.24 -12.08 -25.88
N HIS A 796 14.75 -11.53 -24.77
CA HIS A 796 13.99 -10.61 -23.92
C HIS A 796 14.90 -9.52 -23.34
N PRO A 797 14.45 -8.24 -23.27
CA PRO A 797 15.29 -7.15 -22.78
C PRO A 797 15.69 -7.28 -21.30
N VAL A 798 14.91 -8.03 -20.52
CA VAL A 798 15.12 -8.27 -19.07
C VAL A 798 15.87 -9.58 -18.80
N PHE A 799 15.55 -10.65 -19.52
CA PHE A 799 16.13 -11.99 -19.28
C PHE A 799 17.36 -12.20 -20.17
N LYS A 800 18.43 -11.44 -19.91
CA LYS A 800 19.67 -11.45 -20.70
C LYS A 800 20.91 -11.52 -19.82
N GLY A 801 22.04 -11.93 -20.40
CA GLY A 801 23.36 -11.88 -19.76
C GLY A 801 23.86 -13.21 -19.17
N LYS A 802 23.16 -14.32 -19.41
CA LYS A 802 23.62 -15.68 -19.10
C LYS A 802 23.98 -16.43 -20.39
N ASP A 803 24.79 -17.49 -20.28
CA ASP A 803 25.16 -18.36 -21.42
C ASP A 803 23.92 -18.99 -22.07
N VAL A 804 22.95 -19.38 -21.24
CA VAL A 804 21.60 -19.76 -21.64
C VAL A 804 20.59 -18.88 -20.90
N ASN A 805 19.77 -18.16 -21.65
CA ASN A 805 18.74 -17.28 -21.09
C ASN A 805 17.40 -18.03 -21.03
N PHE A 806 16.63 -17.81 -19.97
CA PHE A 806 15.30 -18.40 -19.79
C PHE A 806 14.29 -17.31 -19.44
N ASP A 807 13.08 -17.40 -20.02
CA ASP A 807 11.90 -16.68 -19.56
C ASP A 807 11.16 -17.58 -18.55
N PRO A 808 11.02 -17.19 -17.27
CA PRO A 808 10.36 -18.00 -16.26
C PRO A 808 8.93 -18.43 -16.64
N ARG A 809 8.24 -17.61 -17.43
CA ARG A 809 6.86 -17.90 -17.87
C ARG A 809 6.82 -19.00 -18.90
N GLU A 810 7.76 -19.01 -19.84
CA GLU A 810 7.88 -20.08 -20.83
C GLU A 810 8.22 -21.41 -20.15
N VAL A 811 9.19 -21.39 -19.23
CA VAL A 811 9.58 -22.60 -18.48
C VAL A 811 8.39 -23.18 -17.73
N PHE A 812 7.61 -22.34 -17.05
CA PHE A 812 6.40 -22.78 -16.33
C PHE A 812 5.39 -23.46 -17.27
N VAL A 813 5.06 -22.83 -18.40
CA VAL A 813 4.08 -23.38 -19.35
C VAL A 813 4.59 -24.67 -19.97
N ARG A 814 5.88 -24.74 -20.32
CA ARG A 814 6.49 -25.96 -20.86
C ARG A 814 6.41 -27.11 -19.85
N ASP A 815 6.68 -26.84 -18.57
CA ASP A 815 6.56 -27.84 -17.50
C ASP A 815 5.10 -28.27 -17.29
N LEU A 816 4.16 -27.34 -17.43
CA LEU A 816 2.73 -27.60 -17.34
C LEU A 816 2.24 -28.49 -18.50
N ILE A 817 2.64 -28.19 -19.74
CA ILE A 817 2.37 -28.99 -20.95
C ILE A 817 2.93 -30.41 -20.77
N LYS A 818 4.17 -30.55 -20.28
CA LYS A 818 4.81 -31.85 -20.02
C LYS A 818 4.05 -32.67 -18.96
N LYS A 819 3.60 -32.04 -17.87
CA LYS A 819 2.81 -32.71 -16.82
C LYS A 819 1.49 -33.27 -17.34
N GLN A 820 0.89 -32.62 -18.33
CA GLN A 820 -0.32 -33.11 -18.99
C GLN A 820 -0.05 -34.15 -20.08
N GLY A 821 1.21 -34.51 -20.34
CA GLY A 821 1.56 -35.43 -21.42
C GLY A 821 1.30 -34.86 -22.82
N ALA A 822 1.18 -33.53 -22.95
CA ALA A 822 0.97 -32.86 -24.22
C ALA A 822 2.30 -32.53 -24.89
N TYR A 823 2.31 -32.51 -26.23
CA TYR A 823 3.46 -32.11 -27.06
C TYR A 823 3.10 -30.92 -27.94
N ASN A 824 4.07 -30.07 -28.27
CA ASN A 824 3.90 -28.96 -29.22
C ASN A 824 5.18 -28.78 -30.06
N ILE A 825 5.12 -29.27 -31.30
CA ILE A 825 6.27 -29.25 -32.23
C ILE A 825 6.84 -27.84 -32.48
N PHE A 826 6.00 -26.81 -32.46
CA PHE A 826 6.44 -25.44 -32.74
C PHE A 826 7.25 -24.86 -31.58
N LEU A 827 6.91 -25.23 -30.34
CA LEU A 827 7.69 -24.84 -29.17
C LEU A 827 9.08 -25.51 -29.20
N GLU A 828 9.13 -26.81 -29.52
CA GLU A 828 10.39 -27.54 -29.67
C GLU A 828 11.25 -26.97 -30.80
N TYR A 829 10.64 -26.59 -31.93
CA TYR A 829 11.34 -25.90 -33.02
C TYR A 829 11.98 -24.57 -32.56
N TYR A 830 11.29 -23.79 -31.73
CA TYR A 830 11.87 -22.55 -31.17
C TYR A 830 13.09 -22.83 -30.29
N HIS A 831 13.05 -23.90 -29.48
CA HIS A 831 14.20 -24.32 -28.66
C HIS A 831 15.39 -24.74 -29.53
N GLU A 832 15.16 -25.56 -30.56
CA GLU A 832 16.18 -25.92 -31.56
C GLU A 832 16.74 -24.68 -32.28
N LEU A 833 15.87 -23.71 -32.60
CA LEU A 833 16.26 -22.48 -33.30
C LEU A 833 17.18 -21.59 -32.47
N VAL A 834 16.89 -21.36 -31.18
CA VAL A 834 17.74 -20.52 -30.34
C VAL A 834 19.12 -21.14 -30.11
N GLU A 835 19.21 -22.48 -30.04
CA GLU A 835 20.48 -23.19 -30.00
C GLU A 835 21.24 -23.08 -31.33
N ALA A 836 20.56 -23.31 -32.45
CA ALA A 836 21.14 -23.20 -33.77
C ALA A 836 21.72 -21.80 -34.04
N LEU A 837 20.99 -20.73 -33.65
CA LEU A 837 21.43 -19.34 -33.79
C LEU A 837 22.73 -19.05 -33.01
N CYS A 838 22.87 -19.62 -31.81
CA CYS A 838 24.10 -19.52 -31.03
C CYS A 838 25.23 -20.28 -31.71
N LYS A 839 24.98 -21.52 -32.15
CA LYS A 839 25.96 -22.40 -32.80
C LYS A 839 26.53 -21.80 -34.09
N VAL A 840 25.70 -21.13 -34.90
CA VAL A 840 26.16 -20.46 -36.13
C VAL A 840 26.75 -19.07 -35.89
N GLY A 841 26.67 -18.53 -34.66
CA GLY A 841 27.22 -17.23 -34.29
C GLY A 841 26.35 -16.02 -34.68
N VAL A 842 25.03 -16.18 -34.79
CA VAL A 842 24.09 -15.05 -34.95
C VAL A 842 23.88 -14.32 -33.61
N SER A 843 23.93 -15.07 -32.51
CA SER A 843 23.93 -14.61 -31.12
C SER A 843 25.20 -15.07 -30.39
N LYS A 844 25.55 -14.40 -29.29
CA LYS A 844 26.67 -14.81 -28.42
C LYS A 844 26.28 -15.90 -27.42
N ASN A 845 25.01 -15.90 -27.03
CA ASN A 845 24.42 -16.75 -26.00
C ASN A 845 23.15 -17.38 -26.59
N VAL A 846 22.65 -18.45 -25.97
CA VAL A 846 21.34 -19.00 -26.32
C VAL A 846 20.27 -18.02 -25.85
N TYR A 847 19.45 -17.53 -26.78
CA TYR A 847 18.35 -16.64 -26.46
C TYR A 847 17.24 -17.40 -25.74
N CYS A 848 16.50 -16.71 -24.87
CA CYS A 848 15.27 -17.26 -24.32
C CYS A 848 14.18 -17.28 -25.40
N VAL A 849 13.32 -18.30 -25.35
CA VAL A 849 11.99 -18.26 -25.97
C VAL A 849 11.11 -17.44 -25.03
N ASN A 850 10.46 -16.39 -25.53
CA ASN A 850 9.67 -15.50 -24.68
C ASN A 850 8.22 -15.98 -24.54
N VAL A 851 7.45 -15.35 -23.65
CA VAL A 851 6.03 -15.69 -23.45
C VAL A 851 5.15 -15.51 -24.70
N ASP A 852 5.48 -14.55 -25.59
CA ASP A 852 4.71 -14.33 -26.81
C ASP A 852 4.84 -15.52 -27.77
N ALA A 853 6.00 -16.21 -27.80
CA ALA A 853 6.18 -17.45 -28.56
C ALA A 853 5.27 -18.55 -28.01
N VAL A 854 5.21 -18.70 -26.68
CA VAL A 854 4.34 -19.69 -26.03
C VAL A 854 2.87 -19.46 -26.39
N ILE A 855 2.44 -18.21 -26.39
CA ILE A 855 1.09 -17.83 -26.80
C ILE A 855 0.85 -18.22 -28.27
N ALA A 856 1.78 -17.87 -29.16
CA ALA A 856 1.68 -18.16 -30.59
C ALA A 856 1.65 -19.67 -30.89
N VAL A 857 2.51 -20.47 -30.27
CA VAL A 857 2.62 -21.91 -30.55
C VAL A 857 1.42 -22.70 -30.03
N ILE A 858 0.87 -22.34 -28.87
CA ILE A 858 -0.33 -23.01 -28.34
C ILE A 858 -1.51 -22.74 -29.25
N LEU A 859 -1.69 -21.47 -29.66
CA LEU A 859 -2.76 -21.12 -30.57
C LEU A 859 -2.58 -21.76 -31.96
N LEU A 860 -1.37 -21.71 -32.52
CA LEU A 860 -1.10 -22.31 -33.83
C LEU A 860 -1.38 -23.81 -33.80
N LYS A 861 -1.07 -24.50 -32.69
CA LYS A 861 -1.43 -25.91 -32.50
C LYS A 861 -2.94 -26.14 -32.64
N MET A 862 -3.77 -25.34 -31.99
CA MET A 862 -5.24 -25.44 -32.05
C MET A 862 -5.78 -25.16 -33.47
N LEU A 863 -5.16 -24.22 -34.19
CA LEU A 863 -5.60 -23.77 -35.52
C LEU A 863 -4.97 -24.55 -36.69
N TRP A 864 -3.93 -25.35 -36.44
CA TRP A 864 -3.13 -25.99 -37.50
C TRP A 864 -3.96 -26.93 -38.35
N ARG A 865 -4.73 -27.82 -37.74
CA ARG A 865 -5.49 -28.84 -38.46
C ARG A 865 -6.56 -28.22 -39.38
N PRO A 866 -7.41 -27.28 -38.92
CA PRO A 866 -8.31 -26.56 -39.81
C PRO A 866 -7.60 -25.82 -40.96
N TYR A 867 -6.43 -25.24 -40.69
CA TYR A 867 -5.61 -24.57 -41.72
C TYR A 867 -5.04 -25.57 -42.74
N ALA A 868 -4.45 -26.68 -42.29
CA ALA A 868 -3.87 -27.71 -43.14
C ALA A 868 -4.94 -28.43 -44.00
N GLU A 869 -6.17 -28.51 -43.52
CA GLU A 869 -7.34 -29.03 -44.25
C GLU A 869 -7.95 -27.99 -45.23
N GLY A 870 -7.42 -26.76 -45.28
CA GLY A 870 -7.91 -25.68 -46.15
C GLY A 870 -9.25 -25.07 -45.71
N LYS A 871 -9.69 -25.33 -44.48
CA LYS A 871 -10.95 -24.81 -43.91
C LYS A 871 -10.81 -23.39 -43.37
N VAL A 872 -9.57 -22.97 -43.07
CA VAL A 872 -9.23 -21.65 -42.50
C VAL A 872 -8.12 -21.03 -43.34
N THR A 873 -8.28 -19.77 -43.72
CA THR A 873 -7.25 -19.01 -44.47
C THR A 873 -6.17 -18.47 -43.54
N GLU A 874 -5.01 -18.06 -44.10
CA GLU A 874 -3.96 -17.38 -43.32
C GLU A 874 -4.54 -16.15 -42.59
N GLN A 875 -5.34 -15.32 -43.26
CA GLN A 875 -5.99 -14.14 -42.68
C GLN A 875 -6.95 -14.46 -41.52
N GLN A 876 -7.71 -15.56 -41.61
CA GLN A 876 -8.60 -15.98 -40.52
C GLN A 876 -7.82 -16.46 -39.29
N LEU A 877 -6.71 -17.15 -39.51
CA LEU A 877 -5.80 -17.58 -38.44
C LEU A 877 -5.16 -16.38 -37.73
N GLU A 878 -4.76 -15.37 -38.51
CA GLU A 878 -4.27 -14.08 -37.99
C GLU A 878 -5.34 -13.35 -37.14
N ALA A 879 -6.58 -13.30 -37.64
CA ALA A 879 -7.68 -12.66 -36.92
C ALA A 879 -8.01 -13.39 -35.60
N ALA A 880 -8.01 -14.73 -35.61
CA ALA A 880 -8.23 -15.54 -34.40
C ALA A 880 -7.16 -15.27 -33.34
N ALA A 881 -5.88 -15.16 -33.75
CA ALA A 881 -4.79 -14.87 -32.84
C ALA A 881 -4.89 -13.52 -32.15
N PHE A 882 -5.20 -12.49 -32.92
CA PHE A 882 -5.38 -11.19 -32.35
C PHE A 882 -6.64 -11.12 -31.47
N THR A 883 -7.69 -11.87 -31.81
CA THR A 883 -8.92 -11.97 -31.01
C THR A 883 -8.67 -12.61 -29.64
N VAL A 884 -7.94 -13.72 -29.57
CA VAL A 884 -7.56 -14.37 -28.30
C VAL A 884 -6.70 -13.44 -27.43
N PHE A 885 -5.78 -12.69 -28.06
CA PHE A 885 -5.01 -11.67 -27.35
C PHE A 885 -5.92 -10.61 -26.70
N VAL A 886 -6.91 -10.13 -27.44
CA VAL A 886 -7.89 -9.15 -26.93
C VAL A 886 -8.70 -9.75 -25.79
N TYR A 887 -9.17 -11.00 -25.88
CA TYR A 887 -9.93 -11.65 -24.79
C TYR A 887 -9.17 -11.62 -23.47
N GLY A 888 -7.92 -12.12 -23.45
CA GLY A 888 -7.13 -12.20 -22.22
C GLY A 888 -6.79 -10.80 -21.67
N ARG A 889 -6.42 -9.85 -22.53
CA ARG A 889 -6.03 -8.49 -22.11
C ARG A 889 -7.20 -7.63 -21.67
N MET A 890 -8.42 -7.93 -22.13
CA MET A 890 -9.65 -7.28 -21.65
C MET A 890 -9.87 -7.54 -20.16
N ILE A 891 -9.47 -8.70 -19.61
CA ILE A 891 -9.55 -8.98 -18.16
C ILE A 891 -8.70 -7.98 -17.39
N GLY A 892 -7.45 -7.82 -17.81
CA GLY A 892 -6.56 -6.83 -17.18
C GLY A 892 -7.10 -5.42 -17.34
N SER A 893 -7.77 -5.13 -18.45
CA SER A 893 -8.36 -3.82 -18.67
C SER A 893 -9.54 -3.59 -17.73
N ALA A 894 -10.37 -4.60 -17.48
CA ALA A 894 -11.45 -4.54 -16.49
C ALA A 894 -10.93 -4.11 -15.11
N ALA A 895 -9.82 -4.74 -14.67
CA ALA A 895 -9.19 -4.41 -13.39
C ALA A 895 -8.62 -2.98 -13.35
N GLU A 896 -7.96 -2.53 -14.43
CA GLU A 896 -7.43 -1.16 -14.49
C GLU A 896 -8.55 -0.10 -14.58
N ILE A 897 -9.68 -0.43 -15.21
CA ILE A 897 -10.87 0.44 -15.28
C ILE A 897 -11.49 0.59 -13.89
N ASP A 898 -11.75 -0.52 -13.20
CA ASP A 898 -12.29 -0.50 -11.84
C ASP A 898 -11.35 0.24 -10.87
N ASP A 899 -10.06 -0.11 -10.88
CA ASP A 899 -9.07 0.49 -9.97
C ASP A 899 -8.89 1.99 -10.24
N HIS A 900 -8.85 2.44 -11.50
CA HIS A 900 -8.74 3.87 -11.81
C HIS A 900 -10.03 4.64 -11.50
N THR A 901 -11.20 4.03 -11.70
CA THR A 901 -12.48 4.65 -11.32
C THR A 901 -12.51 4.93 -9.81
N ASN A 902 -12.06 3.96 -9.02
CA ASN A 902 -12.10 4.00 -7.56
C ASN A 902 -10.95 4.78 -6.91
N ARG A 903 -9.74 4.71 -7.48
CA ARG A 903 -8.50 5.26 -6.88
C ARG A 903 -7.88 6.38 -7.72
N GLY A 904 -8.31 6.56 -8.96
CA GLY A 904 -7.72 7.55 -9.87
C GLY A 904 -8.10 8.98 -9.54
N ARG A 905 -7.20 9.88 -9.93
CA ARG A 905 -7.48 11.28 -10.26
C ARG A 905 -7.35 11.46 -11.78
N ASN A 906 -7.82 12.59 -12.28
CA ASN A 906 -7.58 12.99 -13.66
C ASN A 906 -6.09 12.87 -14.02
N MET A 907 -5.79 12.07 -15.05
CA MET A 907 -4.43 11.91 -15.56
C MET A 907 -3.97 13.18 -16.29
N ASP A 908 -2.86 13.75 -15.84
CA ASP A 908 -2.12 14.73 -16.64
C ASP A 908 -1.17 14.00 -17.60
N THR A 909 -1.57 13.91 -18.86
CA THR A 909 -0.78 13.25 -19.91
C THR A 909 0.20 14.19 -20.59
N ARG A 910 0.22 15.48 -20.24
CA ARG A 910 1.15 16.45 -20.86
C ARG A 910 2.59 16.10 -20.52
N THR A 911 3.40 15.99 -21.56
CA THR A 911 4.86 15.91 -21.42
C THR A 911 5.39 17.32 -21.10
N PRO A 912 6.28 17.48 -20.10
CA PRO A 912 6.89 18.78 -19.81
C PRO A 912 7.49 19.40 -21.08
N ALA A 913 7.29 20.69 -21.31
CA ALA A 913 7.77 21.38 -22.51
C ALA A 913 9.29 21.19 -22.74
N SER A 914 10.07 21.04 -21.66
CA SER A 914 11.52 20.74 -21.70
C SER A 914 11.87 19.37 -22.31
N LYS A 915 10.90 18.46 -22.43
CA LYS A 915 11.05 17.12 -23.02
C LYS A 915 10.37 17.00 -24.39
N VAL A 916 9.76 18.07 -24.90
CA VAL A 916 9.12 18.11 -26.21
C VAL A 916 10.00 18.91 -27.16
N THR A 917 10.30 18.33 -28.32
CA THR A 917 11.01 19.03 -29.39
C THR A 917 10.05 19.20 -30.56
N TYR A 918 9.92 20.43 -31.05
CA TYR A 918 9.20 20.69 -32.30
C TYR A 918 10.07 20.19 -33.47
N VAL A 919 9.58 19.17 -34.17
CA VAL A 919 10.18 18.68 -35.42
C VAL A 919 9.29 19.20 -36.53
N GLY A 920 9.65 20.37 -37.06
CA GLY A 920 8.98 21.03 -38.18
C GLY A 920 9.44 20.48 -39.52
#